data_AF-A0A6S7GW26-F1
#
_entry.id   AF-A0A6S7GW26-F1
#
_cell.length_a   1.000
_cell.length_b   1.000
_cell.length_c   1.000
_cell.angle_alpha   90.00
_cell.angle_beta   90.00
_cell.angle_gamma   90.00
#
_symmetry.space_group_name_H-M   'P 1'
#
loop_
_entity.id
_entity.type
_entity.pdbx_description
1 polymer ?
#
loop_
_entity_poly.entity_id
_entity_poly.type
_entity_poly.pdbx_seq_one_letter_code
_entity_poly.pdbx_strand_id
1 'polypeptide(L)'
;MVEHITESPPKIAFLGPGCSIAAAPVAETLPFWNVTQISFSLTSPDLSNKKKYPNIYRINPSETIHDPALLALTNFFKWERLFIIKHELRIFSSITESLHALLVEKKKSVDVIGFLNNPTSAIKSLKDKDARIVVLLMYENQARKIVCSAYQNGFYGSHIVWILRGWYSKKWWTVNDTQCTIEEIKKVITNVFYVDHVDYASDDAEVFGLTKSRFNEKYTELIRKKNSTIFKVNKYAPYGYDAVVMLARALNSTEESLRRMNKSLSDFTYARSDIAEVIKDNISNTDNIKGLTGVIKLDEQGDRIINVWLQQLQDYEVVDVALYCTENGSIELMPSKNFLWTDGRVPLDRRAKNDILLCISRPIFWWTTSASICGVFASFYFLWINIKQGSQRFFKMSTPPLNNLMIIGAIIAYIYVPLHGIKSCTMEVTVLNSILCKVDAFFISIAFSLVFGAIFMKTWRIYKIFTNVKLSKQLRFLTNKHLVVLVILLVIFDSIYLLIWNTVHPLQDRIEEVLVENHHAVNKVYFAHACTSPYYHQWFVGLVSYKGILMLFGMFLTWETRNVSFPGLNDSKYIGMCVYNIFIVTMVVLPVGMFTFKANVDAGYSITATSIIFCTTATLVLMFYTKIHLEKKTATTPTHPTMSVDKSVIGPTIARNAIGPSPTWKHCYP
;
A
#
# COMPACT_ATOMS: atom_id res chain seq x y z
N MET A 1 -14.66 54.98 -1.70
CA MET A 1 -15.08 54.96 -0.27
C MET A 1 -14.68 56.24 0.43
N VAL A 2 -13.38 56.55 0.52
CA VAL A 2 -12.89 57.78 1.17
C VAL A 2 -13.60 59.03 0.65
N GLU A 3 -13.69 59.19 -0.67
CA GLU A 3 -14.45 60.28 -1.31
C GLU A 3 -15.91 60.36 -0.83
N HIS A 4 -16.63 59.23 -0.78
CA HIS A 4 -18.02 59.19 -0.30
C HIS A 4 -18.19 59.50 1.18
N ILE A 5 -17.17 59.20 2.01
CA ILE A 5 -17.20 59.50 3.44
C ILE A 5 -16.93 60.99 3.69
N THR A 6 -16.16 61.64 2.81
CA THR A 6 -15.89 63.09 2.91
C THR A 6 -17.05 63.95 2.40
N GLU A 7 -17.98 63.39 1.63
CA GLU A 7 -19.12 64.09 1.05
C GLU A 7 -20.36 64.07 1.95
N SER A 8 -20.85 65.25 2.33
CA SER A 8 -22.16 65.39 2.97
C SER A 8 -23.31 64.89 2.06
N PRO A 9 -24.39 64.32 2.62
CA PRO A 9 -24.58 63.98 4.04
C PRO A 9 -23.83 62.71 4.46
N PRO A 10 -23.60 62.46 5.76
CA PRO A 10 -23.01 61.22 6.26
C PRO A 10 -23.73 59.97 5.74
N LYS A 11 -22.98 58.95 5.35
CA LYS A 11 -23.53 57.69 4.83
C LYS A 11 -23.74 56.70 5.99
N ILE A 12 -24.99 56.29 6.21
CA ILE A 12 -25.39 55.41 7.33
C ILE A 12 -24.95 53.95 7.09
N ALA A 13 -25.02 53.48 5.85
CA ALA A 13 -24.62 52.13 5.46
C ALA A 13 -24.11 52.09 4.02
N PHE A 14 -23.29 51.09 3.70
CA PHE A 14 -22.85 50.79 2.34
C PHE A 14 -23.51 49.51 1.80
N LEU A 15 -23.97 49.56 0.55
CA LEU A 15 -24.41 48.38 -0.20
C LEU A 15 -23.33 48.00 -1.22
N GLY A 16 -22.62 46.89 -0.97
CA GLY A 16 -21.44 46.48 -1.75
C GLY A 16 -20.09 46.95 -1.15
N PRO A 17 -18.96 46.83 -1.88
CA PRO A 17 -18.82 46.52 -3.30
C PRO A 17 -19.09 45.04 -3.63
N GLY A 18 -19.33 44.75 -4.91
CA GLY A 18 -19.77 43.42 -5.35
C GLY A 18 -18.68 42.35 -5.54
N CYS A 19 -17.39 42.72 -5.50
CA CYS A 19 -16.27 41.78 -5.64
C CYS A 19 -15.53 41.59 -4.32
N SER A 20 -15.28 40.33 -3.91
CA SER A 20 -14.63 40.00 -2.63
C SER A 20 -13.26 40.64 -2.45
N ILE A 21 -12.47 40.74 -3.52
CA ILE A 21 -11.14 41.34 -3.48
C ILE A 21 -11.23 42.84 -3.20
N ALA A 22 -12.22 43.52 -3.78
CA ALA A 22 -12.44 44.95 -3.55
C ALA A 22 -13.12 45.23 -2.20
N ALA A 23 -13.95 44.29 -1.71
CA ALA A 23 -14.68 44.46 -0.45
C ALA A 23 -13.82 44.26 0.79
N ALA A 24 -12.82 43.37 0.75
CA ALA A 24 -11.96 43.11 1.91
C ALA A 24 -11.29 44.38 2.48
N PRO A 25 -10.60 45.23 1.69
CA PRO A 25 -10.00 46.46 2.24
C PRO A 25 -11.05 47.47 2.69
N VAL A 26 -12.22 47.55 2.02
CA VAL A 26 -13.33 48.41 2.45
C VAL A 26 -13.82 47.97 3.84
N ALA A 27 -14.13 46.68 3.99
CA ALA A 27 -14.66 46.09 5.21
C ALA A 27 -13.71 46.22 6.41
N GLU A 28 -12.39 46.12 6.18
CA GLU A 28 -11.36 46.29 7.21
C GLU A 28 -11.34 47.71 7.80
N THR A 29 -11.77 48.71 7.01
CA THR A 29 -11.72 50.11 7.41
C THR A 29 -13.05 50.66 7.97
N LEU A 30 -14.16 49.98 7.73
CA LEU A 30 -15.49 50.35 8.25
C LEU A 30 -15.55 50.63 9.77
N PRO A 31 -14.83 49.90 10.64
CA PRO A 31 -14.90 50.14 12.08
C PRO A 31 -14.42 51.53 12.49
N PHE A 32 -13.47 52.12 11.74
CA PHE A 32 -12.95 53.45 12.03
C PHE A 32 -13.99 54.57 11.81
N TRP A 33 -15.02 54.32 11.00
CA TRP A 33 -16.11 55.26 10.74
C TRP A 33 -17.46 54.80 11.29
N ASN A 34 -17.51 53.71 12.05
CA ASN A 34 -18.75 53.15 12.60
C ASN A 34 -19.85 52.91 11.53
N VAL A 35 -19.45 52.56 10.30
CA VAL A 35 -20.38 52.29 9.19
C VAL A 35 -20.57 50.79 9.01
N THR A 36 -21.80 50.37 8.72
CA THR A 36 -22.12 48.98 8.38
C THR A 36 -22.15 48.77 6.87
N GLN A 37 -21.66 47.63 6.41
CA GLN A 37 -21.73 47.20 5.02
C GLN A 37 -22.63 45.99 4.89
N ILE A 38 -23.59 46.05 3.97
CA ILE A 38 -24.41 44.91 3.54
C ILE A 38 -24.03 44.56 2.10
N SER A 39 -23.69 43.30 1.89
CA SER A 39 -23.27 42.80 0.59
C SER A 39 -24.31 41.86 -0.03
N PHE A 40 -24.47 41.94 -1.34
CA PHE A 40 -25.38 41.10 -2.11
C PHE A 40 -24.69 40.07 -3.02
N SER A 41 -23.35 40.01 -3.05
CA SER A 41 -22.63 39.10 -3.98
C SER A 41 -21.31 38.54 -3.45
N LEU A 42 -20.91 38.87 -2.22
CA LEU A 42 -19.63 38.45 -1.66
C LEU A 42 -19.68 37.01 -1.13
N THR A 43 -18.83 36.14 -1.66
CA THR A 43 -18.81 34.72 -1.29
C THR A 43 -17.56 34.27 -0.52
N SER A 44 -16.50 35.11 -0.46
CA SER A 44 -15.22 34.71 0.14
C SER A 44 -15.36 34.37 1.63
N PRO A 45 -14.85 33.21 2.09
CA PRO A 45 -14.92 32.82 3.51
C PRO A 45 -14.12 33.73 4.44
N ASP A 46 -13.05 34.38 3.94
CA ASP A 46 -12.24 35.31 4.72
C ASP A 46 -13.08 36.41 5.38
N LEU A 47 -14.17 36.84 4.72
CA LEU A 47 -15.05 37.92 5.17
C LEU A 47 -15.94 37.54 6.36
N SER A 48 -16.06 36.25 6.68
CA SER A 48 -16.80 35.76 7.86
C SER A 48 -16.06 36.00 9.19
N ASN A 49 -14.78 36.38 9.13
CA ASN A 49 -13.98 36.62 10.33
C ASN A 49 -14.38 37.94 11.01
N LYS A 50 -15.31 37.88 11.96
CA LYS A 50 -15.80 39.05 12.71
C LYS A 50 -14.74 39.78 13.54
N LYS A 51 -13.62 39.13 13.90
CA LYS A 51 -12.51 39.84 14.57
C LYS A 51 -11.84 40.84 13.62
N LYS A 52 -11.79 40.50 12.33
CA LYS A 52 -11.19 41.35 11.30
C LYS A 52 -12.22 42.25 10.60
N TYR A 53 -13.43 41.75 10.36
CA TYR A 53 -14.50 42.44 9.65
C TYR A 53 -15.78 42.51 10.52
N PRO A 54 -15.81 43.32 11.58
CA PRO A 54 -16.92 43.30 12.55
C PRO A 54 -18.20 43.98 12.03
N ASN A 55 -18.14 44.73 10.93
CA ASN A 55 -19.25 45.56 10.41
C ASN A 55 -19.76 45.10 9.03
N ILE A 56 -19.45 43.87 8.61
CA ILE A 56 -19.94 43.32 7.34
C ILE A 56 -21.05 42.29 7.57
N TYR A 57 -22.08 42.36 6.74
CA TYR A 57 -23.18 41.38 6.67
C TYR A 57 -23.46 41.07 5.20
N ARG A 58 -23.96 39.87 4.90
CA ARG A 58 -24.18 39.48 3.49
C ARG A 58 -25.44 38.66 3.27
N ILE A 59 -26.11 38.98 2.15
CA ILE A 59 -27.31 38.31 1.64
C ILE A 59 -26.96 37.12 0.75
N ASN A 60 -25.84 37.21 0.04
CA ASN A 60 -25.29 36.07 -0.69
C ASN A 60 -24.49 35.23 0.31
N PRO A 61 -24.74 33.92 0.44
CA PRO A 61 -24.09 33.10 1.45
C PRO A 61 -22.58 32.94 1.21
N SER A 62 -21.89 32.46 2.24
CA SER A 62 -20.50 31.99 2.13
C SER A 62 -20.36 30.82 1.17
N GLU A 63 -19.22 30.70 0.49
CA GLU A 63 -18.87 29.43 -0.17
C GLU A 63 -18.84 28.25 0.81
N THR A 64 -18.58 28.50 2.11
CA THR A 64 -18.56 27.45 3.14
C THR A 64 -19.93 26.86 3.45
N ILE A 65 -21.04 27.49 3.02
CA ILE A 65 -22.40 26.93 3.19
C ILE A 65 -22.56 25.58 2.48
N HIS A 66 -21.77 25.35 1.42
CA HIS A 66 -21.80 24.15 0.61
C HIS A 66 -21.03 22.98 1.25
N ASP A 67 -20.13 23.24 2.22
CA ASP A 67 -19.23 22.21 2.78
C ASP A 67 -20.00 21.16 3.59
N PRO A 68 -20.97 21.51 4.47
CA PRO A 68 -21.83 20.54 5.15
C PRO A 68 -22.70 19.72 4.20
N ALA A 69 -23.20 20.34 3.12
CA ALA A 69 -23.98 19.65 2.09
C ALA A 69 -23.13 18.61 1.34
N LEU A 70 -21.89 18.96 0.99
CA LEU A 70 -20.93 18.04 0.37
C LEU A 70 -20.61 16.88 1.33
N LEU A 71 -20.34 17.16 2.60
CA LEU A 71 -20.15 16.12 3.61
C LEU A 71 -21.37 15.19 3.70
N ALA A 72 -22.59 15.73 3.74
CA ALA A 72 -23.81 14.95 3.77
C ALA A 72 -23.94 14.06 2.53
N LEU A 73 -23.61 14.57 1.34
CA LEU A 73 -23.57 13.80 0.09
C LEU A 73 -22.58 12.62 0.19
N THR A 74 -21.39 12.84 0.75
CA THR A 74 -20.41 11.75 0.94
C THR A 74 -20.88 10.69 1.92
N ASN A 75 -21.62 11.09 2.97
CA ASN A 75 -22.20 10.15 3.93
C ASN A 75 -23.34 9.35 3.32
N PHE A 76 -24.17 9.99 2.49
CA PHE A 76 -25.26 9.32 1.77
C PHE A 76 -24.75 8.18 0.89
N PHE A 77 -23.65 8.38 0.16
CA PHE A 77 -23.03 7.35 -0.68
C PHE A 77 -21.96 6.51 0.01
N LYS A 78 -21.71 6.72 1.31
CA LYS A 78 -20.67 6.04 2.09
C LYS A 78 -19.26 6.17 1.50
N TRP A 79 -18.95 7.32 0.91
CA TRP A 79 -17.60 7.64 0.47
C TRP A 79 -16.75 8.12 1.64
N GLU A 80 -15.58 7.51 1.83
CA GLU A 80 -14.64 7.81 2.91
C GLU A 80 -13.36 8.48 2.40
N ARG A 81 -12.98 8.26 1.15
CA ARG A 81 -11.78 8.81 0.50
C ARG A 81 -12.14 9.83 -0.58
N LEU A 82 -11.61 11.04 -0.43
CA LEU A 82 -11.85 12.17 -1.34
C LEU A 82 -10.56 12.84 -1.77
N PHE A 83 -10.61 13.47 -2.95
CA PHE A 83 -9.53 14.27 -3.49
C PHE A 83 -10.04 15.68 -3.78
N ILE A 84 -9.33 16.69 -3.31
CA ILE A 84 -9.64 18.09 -3.62
C ILE A 84 -8.58 18.59 -4.59
N ILE A 85 -9.02 19.08 -5.75
CA ILE A 85 -8.16 19.76 -6.71
C ILE A 85 -8.50 21.25 -6.74
N LYS A 86 -7.51 22.09 -6.42
CA LYS A 86 -7.69 23.55 -6.36
C LYS A 86 -6.77 24.27 -7.33
N HIS A 87 -7.29 25.36 -7.90
CA HIS A 87 -6.44 26.37 -8.52
C HIS A 87 -5.85 27.28 -7.42
N GLU A 88 -4.56 27.58 -7.49
CA GLU A 88 -3.85 28.38 -6.46
C GLU A 88 -4.23 29.87 -6.50
N LEU A 89 -5.46 30.15 -6.05
CA LEU A 89 -5.97 31.47 -5.73
C LEU A 89 -6.39 31.52 -4.27
N ARG A 90 -6.33 32.72 -3.68
CA ARG A 90 -6.65 32.95 -2.26
C ARG A 90 -8.03 32.43 -1.88
N ILE A 91 -9.05 32.72 -2.70
CA ILE A 91 -10.43 32.29 -2.43
C ILE A 91 -10.56 30.76 -2.35
N PHE A 92 -9.97 30.02 -3.30
CA PHE A 92 -10.05 28.56 -3.31
C PHE A 92 -9.18 27.92 -2.23
N SER A 93 -8.09 28.57 -1.82
CA SER A 93 -7.28 28.11 -0.68
C SER A 93 -8.06 28.20 0.63
N SER A 94 -8.72 29.33 0.88
CA SER A 94 -9.59 29.53 2.07
C SER A 94 -10.75 28.50 2.12
N ILE A 95 -11.41 28.25 0.97
CA ILE A 95 -12.45 27.22 0.87
C ILE A 95 -11.87 25.81 1.12
N THR A 96 -10.70 25.52 0.56
CA THR A 96 -10.05 24.21 0.74
C THR A 96 -9.69 23.97 2.19
N GLU A 97 -9.17 24.97 2.90
CA GLU A 97 -8.83 24.87 4.32
C GLU A 97 -10.07 24.56 5.18
N SER A 98 -11.17 25.29 4.96
CA SER A 98 -12.46 25.06 5.62
C SER A 98 -12.98 23.64 5.36
N LEU A 99 -13.10 23.25 4.08
CA LEU A 99 -13.63 21.95 3.70
C LEU A 99 -12.75 20.80 4.19
N HIS A 100 -11.42 20.94 4.09
CA HIS A 100 -10.48 19.93 4.55
C HIS A 100 -10.58 19.74 6.07
N ALA A 101 -10.65 20.83 6.84
CA ALA A 101 -10.82 20.75 8.29
C ALA A 101 -12.10 20.00 8.67
N LEU A 102 -13.24 20.33 8.04
CA LEU A 102 -14.52 19.67 8.26
C LEU A 102 -14.46 18.15 7.94
N LEU A 103 -13.89 17.79 6.79
CA LEU A 103 -13.83 16.39 6.36
C LEU A 103 -12.91 15.55 7.25
N VAL A 104 -11.76 16.09 7.66
CA VAL A 104 -10.82 15.42 8.56
C VAL A 104 -11.42 15.24 9.96
N GLU A 105 -12.12 16.26 10.47
CA GLU A 105 -12.85 16.17 11.75
C GLU A 105 -13.86 15.01 11.73
N LYS A 106 -14.54 14.82 10.59
CA LYS A 106 -15.47 13.70 10.36
C LYS A 106 -14.80 12.41 9.88
N LYS A 107 -13.49 12.26 10.11
CA LYS A 107 -12.70 11.05 9.84
C LYS A 107 -12.70 10.61 8.37
N LYS A 108 -12.88 11.54 7.42
CA LYS A 108 -12.68 11.27 6.00
C LYS A 108 -11.19 11.37 5.65
N SER A 109 -10.74 10.52 4.73
CA SER A 109 -9.39 10.58 4.16
C SER A 109 -9.38 11.55 2.98
N VAL A 110 -8.68 12.68 3.11
CA VAL A 110 -8.69 13.74 2.09
C VAL A 110 -7.27 14.02 1.61
N ASP A 111 -7.08 13.99 0.29
CA ASP A 111 -5.85 14.40 -0.39
C ASP A 111 -6.09 15.73 -1.13
N VAL A 112 -5.27 16.75 -0.88
CA VAL A 112 -5.35 18.05 -1.56
C VAL A 112 -4.25 18.17 -2.61
N ILE A 113 -4.62 18.58 -3.82
CA ILE A 113 -3.70 18.78 -4.96
C ILE A 113 -3.92 20.19 -5.52
N GLY A 114 -2.89 21.03 -5.44
CA GLY A 114 -2.88 22.38 -6.01
C GLY A 114 -2.21 22.43 -7.38
N PHE A 115 -2.67 23.34 -8.24
CA PHE A 115 -1.96 23.70 -9.47
C PHE A 115 -2.10 25.20 -9.79
N LEU A 116 -1.10 25.72 -10.51
CA LEU A 116 -1.08 27.11 -11.00
C LEU A 116 -1.58 27.17 -12.45
N ASN A 117 -0.74 26.75 -13.40
CA ASN A 117 -1.03 26.90 -14.84
C ASN A 117 -1.23 25.58 -15.57
N ASN A 118 -0.39 24.59 -15.29
CA ASN A 118 -0.42 23.30 -15.99
C ASN A 118 -1.16 22.25 -15.14
N PRO A 119 -2.32 21.74 -15.58
CA PRO A 119 -3.08 20.72 -14.85
C PRO A 119 -2.48 19.30 -14.96
N THR A 120 -1.55 19.04 -15.88
CA THR A 120 -1.10 17.67 -16.20
C THR A 120 -0.46 16.96 -15.01
N SER A 121 0.37 17.64 -14.22
CA SER A 121 0.97 17.05 -13.02
C SER A 121 -0.09 16.69 -11.98
N ALA A 122 -1.10 17.54 -11.81
CA ALA A 122 -2.21 17.30 -10.90
C ALA A 122 -3.05 16.08 -11.33
N ILE A 123 -3.36 15.95 -12.63
CA ILE A 123 -4.06 14.77 -13.17
C ILE A 123 -3.24 13.50 -13.00
N LYS A 124 -1.92 13.54 -13.26
CA LYS A 124 -1.04 12.39 -13.03
C LYS A 124 -1.05 11.98 -11.56
N SER A 125 -0.95 12.93 -10.63
CA SER A 125 -1.06 12.64 -9.21
C SER A 125 -2.41 12.03 -8.81
N LEU A 126 -3.52 12.47 -9.41
CA LEU A 126 -4.84 11.85 -9.19
C LEU A 126 -4.86 10.40 -9.68
N LYS A 127 -4.30 10.14 -10.87
CA LYS A 127 -4.21 8.81 -11.46
C LYS A 127 -3.34 7.86 -10.63
N ASP A 128 -2.17 8.32 -10.20
CA ASP A 128 -1.21 7.54 -9.40
C ASP A 128 -1.79 7.17 -8.03
N LYS A 129 -2.62 8.06 -7.45
CA LYS A 129 -3.29 7.82 -6.17
C LYS A 129 -4.60 7.03 -6.28
N ASP A 130 -5.01 6.60 -7.49
CA ASP A 130 -6.30 5.97 -7.77
C ASP A 130 -7.49 6.81 -7.28
N ALA A 131 -7.47 8.11 -7.63
CA ALA A 131 -8.54 9.03 -7.24
C ALA A 131 -9.85 8.74 -7.97
N ARG A 132 -10.95 8.69 -7.22
CA ARG A 132 -12.30 8.36 -7.73
C ARG A 132 -13.32 9.45 -7.43
N ILE A 133 -13.36 9.96 -6.21
CA ILE A 133 -14.24 11.07 -5.82
C ILE A 133 -13.41 12.36 -5.78
N VAL A 134 -13.63 13.27 -6.72
CA VAL A 134 -12.79 14.45 -6.94
C VAL A 134 -13.60 15.74 -6.86
N VAL A 135 -13.25 16.64 -5.93
CA VAL A 135 -13.85 17.96 -5.72
C VAL A 135 -13.03 19.03 -6.44
N LEU A 136 -13.65 19.81 -7.33
CA LEU A 136 -13.02 20.88 -8.09
C LEU A 136 -13.31 22.24 -7.46
N LEU A 137 -12.25 22.93 -7.03
CA LEU A 137 -12.29 24.29 -6.51
C LEU A 137 -11.53 25.23 -7.44
N MET A 138 -12.21 25.69 -8.49
CA MET A 138 -11.66 26.58 -9.52
C MET A 138 -12.76 27.27 -10.34
N TYR A 139 -12.37 28.22 -11.19
CA TYR A 139 -13.25 28.83 -12.20
C TYR A 139 -13.40 27.96 -13.45
N GLU A 140 -14.48 28.19 -14.22
CA GLU A 140 -14.85 27.38 -15.38
C GLU A 140 -13.72 27.17 -16.40
N ASN A 141 -12.93 28.22 -16.67
CA ASN A 141 -11.82 28.17 -17.61
C ASN A 141 -10.73 27.18 -17.16
N GLN A 142 -10.47 27.09 -15.86
CA GLN A 142 -9.52 26.13 -15.30
C GLN A 142 -10.14 24.73 -15.21
N ALA A 143 -11.43 24.63 -14.91
CA ALA A 143 -12.14 23.35 -14.93
C ALA A 143 -12.12 22.70 -16.31
N ARG A 144 -12.31 23.47 -17.39
CA ARG A 144 -12.20 22.95 -18.78
C ARG A 144 -10.81 22.41 -19.06
N LYS A 145 -9.75 23.10 -18.63
CA LYS A 145 -8.36 22.63 -18.77
C LYS A 145 -8.09 21.35 -18.00
N ILE A 146 -8.62 21.23 -16.77
CA ILE A 146 -8.51 20.03 -15.94
C ILE A 146 -9.21 18.85 -16.61
N VAL A 147 -10.44 19.06 -17.08
CA VAL A 147 -11.23 18.03 -17.75
C VAL A 147 -10.59 17.59 -19.08
N CYS A 148 -10.08 18.53 -19.87
CA CYS A 148 -9.34 18.21 -21.10
C CYS A 148 -8.04 17.44 -20.79
N SER A 149 -7.27 17.88 -19.78
CA SER A 149 -6.05 17.16 -19.36
C SER A 149 -6.37 15.77 -18.80
N ALA A 150 -7.52 15.59 -18.15
CA ALA A 150 -8.01 14.30 -17.66
C ALA A 150 -8.27 13.35 -18.83
N TYR A 151 -8.93 13.82 -19.90
CA TYR A 151 -9.11 13.05 -21.14
C TYR A 151 -7.77 12.62 -21.74
N GLN A 152 -6.85 13.57 -21.95
CA GLN A 152 -5.53 13.32 -22.57
C GLN A 152 -4.67 12.31 -21.80
N ASN A 153 -4.85 12.20 -20.48
CA ASN A 153 -4.08 11.28 -19.63
C ASN A 153 -4.85 9.99 -19.29
N GLY A 154 -6.03 9.77 -19.90
CA GLY A 154 -6.87 8.59 -19.65
C GLY A 154 -7.44 8.52 -18.23
N PHE A 155 -7.69 9.67 -17.60
CA PHE A 155 -8.32 9.78 -16.29
C PHE A 155 -9.81 10.15 -16.46
N TYR A 156 -10.61 9.17 -16.90
CA TYR A 156 -12.06 9.32 -17.06
C TYR A 156 -12.73 7.94 -16.99
N GLY A 157 -14.06 7.93 -16.84
CA GLY A 157 -14.87 6.71 -16.85
C GLY A 157 -15.95 6.72 -15.78
N SER A 158 -16.80 5.69 -15.80
CA SER A 158 -17.94 5.53 -14.89
C SER A 158 -17.56 5.43 -13.40
N HIS A 159 -16.31 5.11 -13.09
CA HIS A 159 -15.79 4.96 -11.72
C HIS A 159 -15.27 6.27 -11.12
N ILE A 160 -15.24 7.36 -11.89
CA ILE A 160 -14.80 8.69 -11.44
C ILE A 160 -16.03 9.58 -11.27
N VAL A 161 -16.06 10.34 -10.18
CA VAL A 161 -17.09 11.31 -9.83
C VAL A 161 -16.43 12.67 -9.65
N TRP A 162 -16.97 13.67 -10.34
CA TRP A 162 -16.52 15.05 -10.24
C TRP A 162 -17.56 15.87 -9.47
N ILE A 163 -17.14 16.58 -8.43
CA ILE A 163 -18.00 17.45 -7.63
C ILE A 163 -17.54 18.89 -7.86
N LEU A 164 -18.41 19.71 -8.44
CA LEU A 164 -18.18 21.12 -8.75
C LEU A 164 -19.11 22.01 -7.90
N ARG A 165 -18.82 23.30 -7.87
CA ARG A 165 -19.78 24.31 -7.38
C ARG A 165 -20.79 24.62 -8.48
N GLY A 166 -22.05 24.87 -8.13
CA GLY A 166 -23.13 25.04 -9.11
C GLY A 166 -23.23 26.41 -9.79
N TRP A 167 -22.43 27.38 -9.36
CA TRP A 167 -22.45 28.72 -9.95
C TRP A 167 -21.94 28.82 -11.40
N TYR A 168 -21.55 27.70 -12.01
CA TYR A 168 -21.08 27.61 -13.40
C TYR A 168 -22.20 27.90 -14.40
N SER A 169 -21.82 28.42 -15.55
CA SER A 169 -22.71 28.69 -16.68
C SER A 169 -23.33 27.39 -17.20
N LYS A 170 -24.59 27.46 -17.65
CA LYS A 170 -25.23 26.34 -18.34
C LYS A 170 -24.38 25.94 -19.54
N LYS A 171 -24.03 24.65 -19.63
CA LYS A 171 -23.19 24.10 -20.69
C LYS A 171 -21.79 24.74 -20.77
N TRP A 172 -21.19 25.06 -19.62
CA TRP A 172 -19.85 25.66 -19.48
C TRP A 172 -18.75 24.93 -20.27
N TRP A 173 -18.93 23.63 -20.57
CA TRP A 173 -18.01 22.80 -21.36
C TRP A 173 -18.06 23.03 -22.88
N THR A 174 -19.00 23.82 -23.39
CA THR A 174 -19.14 24.09 -24.84
C THR A 174 -18.25 25.22 -25.36
N VAL A 175 -17.61 25.95 -24.45
CA VAL A 175 -16.67 27.02 -24.79
C VAL A 175 -15.38 26.43 -25.35
N ASN A 176 -14.97 26.89 -26.53
CA ASN A 176 -13.78 26.41 -27.22
C ASN A 176 -12.51 27.19 -26.79
N ASP A 177 -11.97 26.86 -25.62
CA ASP A 177 -10.74 27.44 -25.07
C ASP A 177 -9.69 26.40 -24.64
N THR A 178 -9.86 25.14 -25.07
CA THR A 178 -8.94 24.03 -24.80
C THR A 178 -8.60 23.26 -26.08
N GLN A 179 -7.63 22.33 -26.00
CA GLN A 179 -7.24 21.47 -27.11
C GLN A 179 -8.20 20.30 -27.35
N CYS A 180 -9.18 20.08 -26.48
CA CYS A 180 -10.13 18.97 -26.57
C CYS A 180 -11.43 19.41 -27.24
N THR A 181 -12.01 18.51 -28.03
CA THR A 181 -13.34 18.68 -28.60
C THR A 181 -14.43 18.52 -27.54
N ILE A 182 -15.64 19.01 -27.84
CA ILE A 182 -16.80 18.88 -26.95
C ILE A 182 -17.10 17.41 -26.64
N GLU A 183 -17.01 16.53 -27.64
CA GLU A 183 -17.28 15.09 -27.47
C GLU A 183 -16.23 14.39 -26.60
N GLU A 184 -14.98 14.86 -26.61
CA GLU A 184 -13.95 14.37 -25.71
C GLU A 184 -14.20 14.83 -24.26
N ILE A 185 -14.57 16.09 -24.08
CA ILE A 185 -14.93 16.63 -22.75
C ILE A 185 -16.13 15.87 -22.17
N LYS A 186 -17.15 15.61 -22.98
CA LYS A 186 -18.36 14.84 -22.60
C LYS A 186 -18.05 13.46 -22.03
N LYS A 187 -17.00 12.78 -22.52
CA LYS A 187 -16.55 11.47 -21.99
C LYS A 187 -16.02 11.55 -20.55
N VAL A 188 -15.57 12.71 -20.11
CA VAL A 188 -15.02 12.93 -18.77
C VAL A 188 -16.09 13.37 -17.79
N ILE A 189 -17.04 14.21 -18.24
CA ILE A 189 -18.08 14.81 -17.39
C ILE A 189 -19.33 13.93 -17.25
N THR A 190 -19.21 12.61 -17.43
CA THR A 190 -20.37 11.69 -17.36
C THR A 190 -21.01 11.64 -15.97
N ASN A 191 -20.20 11.75 -14.91
CA ASN A 191 -20.66 11.75 -13.52
C ASN A 191 -20.24 13.06 -12.84
N VAL A 192 -20.99 14.14 -13.10
CA VAL A 192 -20.77 15.44 -12.46
C VAL A 192 -21.88 15.74 -11.47
N PHE A 193 -21.49 16.14 -10.26
CA PHE A 193 -22.35 16.73 -9.25
C PHE A 193 -22.07 18.21 -9.13
N TYR A 194 -23.11 18.99 -8.86
CA TYR A 194 -22.99 20.39 -8.49
C TYR A 194 -23.57 20.58 -7.10
N VAL A 195 -22.86 21.35 -6.29
CA VAL A 195 -23.35 21.81 -4.99
C VAL A 195 -23.57 23.32 -5.11
N ASP A 196 -24.82 23.76 -5.04
CA ASP A 196 -25.21 25.17 -5.17
C ASP A 196 -26.23 25.57 -4.12
N HIS A 197 -26.35 26.85 -3.80
CA HIS A 197 -27.37 27.34 -2.88
C HIS A 197 -28.66 27.69 -3.63
N VAL A 198 -29.79 27.74 -2.91
CA VAL A 198 -31.08 28.08 -3.51
C VAL A 198 -31.12 29.56 -3.92
N ASP A 199 -31.30 29.84 -5.21
CA ASP A 199 -31.30 31.23 -5.71
C ASP A 199 -32.64 31.98 -5.54
N TYR A 200 -33.76 31.28 -5.37
CA TYR A 200 -35.09 31.91 -5.34
C TYR A 200 -36.04 31.22 -4.36
N ALA A 201 -36.95 32.01 -3.78
CA ALA A 201 -38.13 31.48 -3.10
C ALA A 201 -39.06 30.74 -4.10
N SER A 202 -40.00 29.95 -3.56
CA SER A 202 -41.15 29.46 -4.35
C SER A 202 -41.89 30.63 -5.01
N ASP A 203 -42.47 30.41 -6.18
CA ASP A 203 -43.23 31.44 -6.92
C ASP A 203 -44.43 31.98 -6.13
N ASP A 204 -44.91 31.23 -5.12
CA ASP A 204 -45.99 31.62 -4.21
C ASP A 204 -45.57 32.71 -3.21
N ALA A 205 -44.28 33.00 -3.08
CA ALA A 205 -43.76 34.00 -2.16
C ALA A 205 -43.78 35.39 -2.80
N GLU A 206 -44.66 36.26 -2.30
CA GLU A 206 -44.73 37.66 -2.71
C GLU A 206 -43.96 38.57 -1.74
N VAL A 207 -43.11 39.45 -2.28
CA VAL A 207 -42.38 40.47 -1.51
C VAL A 207 -42.66 41.84 -2.13
N PHE A 208 -43.40 42.68 -1.40
CA PHE A 208 -43.83 44.02 -1.86
C PHE A 208 -44.52 44.01 -3.25
N GLY A 209 -45.47 43.12 -3.51
CA GLY A 209 -46.17 43.08 -4.82
C GLY A 209 -45.41 42.35 -5.93
N LEU A 210 -44.23 41.77 -5.64
CA LEU A 210 -43.36 41.12 -6.61
C LEU A 210 -43.18 39.64 -6.26
N THR A 211 -43.57 38.78 -7.20
CA THR A 211 -43.19 37.37 -7.25
C THR A 211 -41.89 37.20 -8.04
N LYS A 212 -41.23 36.04 -7.94
CA LYS A 212 -40.02 35.72 -8.73
C LYS A 212 -40.24 35.91 -10.23
N SER A 213 -41.31 35.33 -10.78
CA SER A 213 -41.62 35.42 -12.22
C SER A 213 -41.81 36.88 -12.66
N ARG A 214 -42.56 37.67 -11.90
CA ARG A 214 -42.79 39.10 -12.18
C ARG A 214 -41.52 39.95 -12.05
N PHE A 215 -40.66 39.64 -11.08
CA PHE A 215 -39.36 40.30 -10.93
C PHE A 215 -38.47 40.05 -12.15
N ASN A 216 -38.37 38.80 -12.61
CA ASN A 216 -37.55 38.43 -13.76
C ASN A 216 -38.04 39.09 -15.05
N GLU A 217 -39.35 39.14 -15.28
CA GLU A 217 -39.95 39.85 -16.41
C GLU A 217 -39.57 41.33 -16.41
N LYS A 218 -39.80 42.03 -15.28
CA LYS A 218 -39.46 43.45 -15.13
C LYS A 218 -37.97 43.70 -15.29
N TYR A 219 -37.13 42.88 -14.66
CA TYR A 219 -35.67 43.02 -14.74
C TYR A 219 -35.19 42.87 -16.18
N THR A 220 -35.67 41.85 -16.89
CA THR A 220 -35.32 41.62 -18.31
C THR A 220 -35.79 42.76 -19.20
N GLU A 221 -37.00 43.28 -18.95
CA GLU A 221 -37.52 44.44 -19.69
C GLU A 221 -36.67 45.70 -19.46
N LEU A 222 -36.25 45.98 -18.23
CA LEU A 222 -35.38 47.11 -17.89
C LEU A 222 -34.02 47.01 -18.58
N ILE A 223 -33.43 45.81 -18.59
CA ILE A 223 -32.16 45.55 -19.28
C ILE A 223 -32.33 45.74 -20.80
N ARG A 224 -33.43 45.26 -21.38
CA ARG A 224 -33.75 45.47 -22.80
C ARG A 224 -33.92 46.96 -23.13
N LYS A 225 -34.62 47.73 -22.28
CA LYS A 225 -34.82 49.18 -22.46
C LYS A 225 -33.52 49.98 -22.41
N LYS A 226 -32.55 49.57 -21.59
CA LYS A 226 -31.22 50.20 -21.51
C LYS A 226 -30.41 50.04 -22.80
N ASN A 227 -30.79 49.11 -23.68
CA ASN A 227 -30.20 48.85 -25.01
C ASN A 227 -28.67 48.97 -25.05
N SER A 228 -27.99 48.30 -24.11
CA SER A 228 -26.54 48.38 -23.95
C SER A 228 -25.95 46.98 -23.89
N THR A 229 -24.84 46.78 -24.60
CA THR A 229 -24.07 45.52 -24.58
C THR A 229 -23.38 45.27 -23.23
N ILE A 230 -23.30 46.29 -22.37
CA ILE A 230 -22.64 46.24 -21.07
C ILE A 230 -23.56 45.62 -20.01
N PHE A 231 -24.88 45.89 -20.08
CA PHE A 231 -25.83 45.38 -19.11
C PHE A 231 -26.43 44.05 -19.57
N LYS A 232 -26.12 42.98 -18.83
CA LYS A 232 -26.68 41.64 -19.03
C LYS A 232 -27.49 41.22 -17.81
N VAL A 233 -28.44 40.30 -18.02
CA VAL A 233 -29.15 39.65 -16.92
C VAL A 233 -28.11 39.02 -15.99
N ASN A 234 -28.19 39.34 -14.71
CA ASN A 234 -27.23 38.94 -13.69
C ASN A 234 -27.97 38.12 -12.64
N LYS A 235 -27.46 36.93 -12.32
CA LYS A 235 -28.05 36.03 -11.32
C LYS A 235 -28.04 36.60 -9.90
N TYR A 236 -27.18 37.58 -9.62
CA TYR A 236 -27.11 38.26 -8.31
C TYR A 236 -28.12 39.40 -8.16
N ALA A 237 -28.91 39.72 -9.19
CA ALA A 237 -29.93 40.78 -9.14
C ALA A 237 -30.96 40.62 -7.99
N PRO A 238 -31.57 39.45 -7.74
CA PRO A 238 -32.51 39.28 -6.62
C PRO A 238 -31.84 39.43 -5.25
N TYR A 239 -30.58 39.04 -5.09
CA TYR A 239 -29.80 39.29 -3.86
C TYR A 239 -29.59 40.79 -3.62
N GLY A 240 -29.40 41.58 -4.68
CA GLY A 240 -29.33 43.04 -4.60
C GLY A 240 -30.64 43.66 -4.13
N TYR A 241 -31.78 43.16 -4.62
CA TYR A 241 -33.09 43.57 -4.15
C TYR A 241 -33.28 43.25 -2.66
N ASP A 242 -32.93 42.02 -2.25
CA ASP A 242 -33.06 41.57 -0.87
C ASP A 242 -32.14 42.32 0.09
N ALA A 243 -30.95 42.75 -0.35
CA ALA A 243 -30.07 43.61 0.45
C ALA A 243 -30.71 44.97 0.77
N VAL A 244 -31.41 45.57 -0.21
CA VAL A 244 -32.15 46.82 0.00
C VAL A 244 -33.33 46.59 0.95
N VAL A 245 -34.08 45.51 0.75
CA VAL A 245 -35.21 45.14 1.62
C VAL A 245 -34.77 44.94 3.07
N MET A 246 -33.67 44.21 3.27
CA MET A 246 -33.08 43.99 4.59
C MET A 246 -32.67 45.32 5.23
N LEU A 247 -31.90 46.15 4.50
CA LEU A 247 -31.44 47.43 5.02
C LEU A 247 -32.61 48.35 5.40
N ALA A 248 -33.64 48.44 4.56
CA ALA A 248 -34.80 49.28 4.83
C ALA A 248 -35.55 48.85 6.10
N ARG A 249 -35.75 47.55 6.31
CA ARG A 249 -36.40 47.01 7.52
C ARG A 249 -35.54 47.21 8.77
N ALA A 250 -34.24 46.98 8.65
CA ALA A 250 -33.30 47.17 9.75
C ALA A 250 -33.25 48.64 10.18
N LEU A 251 -33.19 49.59 9.23
CA LEU A 251 -33.20 51.03 9.53
C LEU A 251 -34.54 51.48 10.15
N ASN A 252 -35.66 50.97 9.67
CA ASN A 252 -36.97 51.28 10.28
C ASN A 252 -37.03 50.83 11.76
N SER A 253 -36.54 49.63 12.05
CA SER A 253 -36.46 49.09 13.42
C SER A 253 -35.43 49.85 14.28
N THR A 254 -34.35 50.30 13.65
CA THR A 254 -33.33 51.15 14.29
C THR A 254 -33.92 52.48 14.72
N GLU A 255 -34.67 53.16 13.85
CA GLU A 255 -35.33 54.44 14.19
C GLU A 255 -36.29 54.27 15.37
N GLU A 256 -37.05 53.17 15.41
CA GLU A 256 -37.93 52.88 16.55
C GLU A 256 -37.13 52.67 17.85
N SER A 257 -36.00 51.96 17.78
CA SER A 257 -35.13 51.70 18.92
C SER A 257 -34.46 52.99 19.42
N LEU A 258 -34.00 53.85 18.51
CA LEU A 258 -33.36 55.13 18.84
C LEU A 258 -34.35 56.13 19.45
N ARG A 259 -35.61 56.13 19.01
CA ARG A 259 -36.66 56.98 19.60
C ARG A 259 -36.88 56.68 21.09
N ARG A 260 -36.77 55.42 21.50
CA ARG A 260 -36.83 55.03 22.94
C ARG A 260 -35.65 55.59 23.74
N MET A 261 -34.57 55.98 23.07
CA MET A 261 -33.37 56.59 23.66
C MET A 261 -33.31 58.11 23.45
N ASN A 262 -34.39 58.76 22.98
CA ASN A 262 -34.44 60.17 22.59
C ASN A 262 -33.36 60.56 21.54
N LYS A 263 -33.08 59.65 20.59
CA LYS A 263 -32.15 59.86 19.46
C LYS A 263 -32.89 59.59 18.14
N SER A 264 -32.34 60.06 17.03
CA SER A 264 -32.83 59.75 15.67
C SER A 264 -31.70 59.26 14.77
N LEU A 265 -32.03 58.51 13.72
CA LEU A 265 -31.09 58.19 12.63
C LEU A 265 -30.48 59.45 11.99
N SER A 266 -31.19 60.57 12.03
CA SER A 266 -30.69 61.86 11.52
C SER A 266 -29.50 62.42 12.33
N ASP A 267 -29.31 61.96 13.57
CA ASP A 267 -28.18 62.35 14.43
C ASP A 267 -26.89 61.56 14.11
N PHE A 268 -26.93 60.65 13.12
CA PHE A 268 -25.81 59.80 12.79
C PHE A 268 -24.60 60.61 12.30
N THR A 269 -23.44 60.35 12.91
CA THR A 269 -22.13 60.80 12.44
C THR A 269 -21.13 59.67 12.61
N TYR A 270 -20.01 59.71 11.87
CA TYR A 270 -18.99 58.65 11.93
C TYR A 270 -18.35 58.46 13.31
N ALA A 271 -18.48 59.43 14.22
CA ALA A 271 -17.98 59.35 15.59
C ALA A 271 -18.99 58.70 16.57
N ARG A 272 -20.26 58.53 16.19
CA ARG A 272 -21.34 58.05 17.07
C ARG A 272 -21.43 56.52 17.05
N SER A 273 -20.55 55.87 17.82
CA SER A 273 -20.55 54.42 17.99
C SER A 273 -21.83 53.89 18.63
N ASP A 274 -22.49 54.69 19.48
CA ASP A 274 -23.76 54.38 20.13
C ASP A 274 -24.91 54.17 19.14
N ILE A 275 -24.99 54.99 18.07
CA ILE A 275 -26.00 54.82 17.02
C ILE A 275 -25.64 53.64 16.12
N ALA A 276 -24.36 53.49 15.81
CA ALA A 276 -23.87 52.40 14.97
C ALA A 276 -24.07 51.01 15.61
N GLU A 277 -23.93 50.89 16.92
CA GLU A 277 -24.20 49.67 17.67
C GLU A 277 -25.67 49.27 17.55
N VAL A 278 -26.60 50.22 17.73
CA VAL A 278 -28.04 49.96 17.54
C VAL A 278 -28.36 49.56 16.11
N ILE A 279 -27.70 50.15 15.10
CA ILE A 279 -27.83 49.74 13.70
C ILE A 279 -27.37 48.28 13.53
N LYS A 280 -26.20 47.93 14.05
CA LYS A 280 -25.63 46.58 13.96
C LYS A 280 -26.52 45.55 14.64
N ASP A 281 -27.05 45.86 15.82
CA ASP A 281 -27.95 44.97 16.56
C ASP A 281 -29.23 44.73 15.77
N ASN A 282 -29.84 45.77 15.21
CA ASN A 282 -31.06 45.62 14.41
C ASN A 282 -30.80 44.84 13.11
N ILE A 283 -29.64 45.00 12.48
CA ILE A 283 -29.23 44.22 11.29
C ILE A 283 -28.99 42.74 11.66
N SER A 284 -28.40 42.47 12.82
CA SER A 284 -28.09 41.12 13.27
C SER A 284 -29.36 40.38 13.75
N ASN A 285 -30.28 41.12 14.37
CA ASN A 285 -31.56 40.62 14.90
C ASN A 285 -32.70 40.67 13.88
N THR A 286 -32.42 40.87 12.58
CA THR A 286 -33.47 40.85 11.57
C THR A 286 -33.86 39.41 11.19
N ASP A 287 -34.45 38.69 12.14
CA ASP A 287 -34.88 37.32 11.92
C ASP A 287 -36.08 37.25 10.97
N ASN A 288 -36.01 36.32 10.02
CA ASN A 288 -37.11 35.91 9.14
C ASN A 288 -37.68 36.98 8.20
N ILE A 289 -36.84 37.83 7.61
CA ILE A 289 -37.31 38.72 6.54
C ILE A 289 -37.65 37.90 5.30
N LYS A 290 -38.85 38.08 4.75
CA LYS A 290 -39.21 37.51 3.44
C LYS A 290 -38.56 38.33 2.32
N GLY A 291 -37.67 37.70 1.56
CA GLY A 291 -37.02 38.22 0.35
C GLY A 291 -37.36 37.39 -0.89
N LEU A 292 -36.97 37.88 -2.07
CA LEU A 292 -37.14 37.18 -3.36
C LEU A 292 -36.32 35.89 -3.44
N THR A 293 -35.21 35.85 -2.73
CA THR A 293 -34.31 34.68 -2.63
C THR A 293 -34.66 33.76 -1.46
N GLY A 294 -35.84 33.92 -0.85
CA GLY A 294 -36.31 33.16 0.30
C GLY A 294 -36.24 33.95 1.59
N VAL A 295 -36.35 33.24 2.71
CA VAL A 295 -36.21 33.85 4.03
C VAL A 295 -34.76 34.30 4.22
N ILE A 296 -34.56 35.53 4.68
CA ILE A 296 -33.25 36.09 5.02
C ILE A 296 -33.08 35.90 6.52
N LYS A 297 -32.06 35.12 6.87
CA LYS A 297 -31.63 34.82 8.23
C LYS A 297 -30.12 34.80 8.25
N LEU A 298 -29.51 35.47 9.21
CA LEU A 298 -28.06 35.53 9.35
C LEU A 298 -27.59 34.64 10.50
N ASP A 299 -26.38 34.11 10.37
CA ASP A 299 -25.67 33.47 11.47
C ASP A 299 -24.91 34.51 12.33
N GLU A 300 -24.24 34.02 13.38
CA GLU A 300 -23.41 34.85 14.27
C GLU A 300 -22.23 35.53 13.54
N GLN A 301 -21.81 34.98 12.39
CA GLN A 301 -20.77 35.55 11.53
C GLN A 301 -21.35 36.58 10.54
N GLY A 302 -22.65 36.86 10.57
CA GLY A 302 -23.36 37.77 9.67
C GLY A 302 -23.47 37.25 8.24
N ASP A 303 -23.33 35.95 8.06
CA ASP A 303 -23.51 35.25 6.80
C ASP A 303 -24.92 34.71 6.71
N ARG A 304 -25.48 34.71 5.50
CA ARG A 304 -26.83 34.17 5.31
C ARG A 304 -26.84 32.65 5.38
N ILE A 305 -27.80 32.13 6.14
CA ILE A 305 -28.15 30.71 6.17
C ILE A 305 -29.20 30.44 5.08
N ILE A 306 -28.93 29.46 4.23
CA ILE A 306 -29.85 29.02 3.17
C ILE A 306 -29.64 27.53 2.87
N ASN A 307 -30.68 26.87 2.36
CA ASN A 307 -30.60 25.48 1.90
C ASN A 307 -29.72 25.36 0.65
N VAL A 308 -29.24 24.14 0.40
CA VAL A 308 -28.28 23.85 -0.67
C VAL A 308 -28.83 22.77 -1.59
N TRP A 309 -28.88 23.02 -2.89
CA TRP A 309 -29.17 22.05 -3.92
C TRP A 309 -27.99 21.10 -4.16
N LEU A 310 -28.32 19.81 -4.22
CA LEU A 310 -27.46 18.74 -4.71
C LEU A 310 -27.95 18.35 -6.10
N GLN A 311 -27.23 18.83 -7.12
CA GLN A 311 -27.62 18.68 -8.51
C GLN A 311 -26.70 17.65 -9.18
N GLN A 312 -27.21 17.02 -10.23
CA GLN A 312 -26.45 16.09 -11.05
C GLN A 312 -26.58 16.46 -12.53
N LEU A 313 -25.49 16.29 -13.29
CA LEU A 313 -25.54 16.35 -14.74
C LEU A 313 -26.14 15.05 -15.28
N GLN A 314 -27.36 15.11 -15.82
CA GLN A 314 -28.10 13.98 -16.40
C GLN A 314 -28.42 14.33 -17.86
N ASP A 315 -28.01 13.49 -18.80
CA ASP A 315 -28.17 13.75 -20.25
C ASP A 315 -27.67 15.15 -20.68
N TYR A 316 -26.59 15.61 -20.06
CA TYR A 316 -25.98 16.93 -20.27
C TYR A 316 -26.86 18.13 -19.89
N GLU A 317 -27.88 17.90 -19.07
CA GLU A 317 -28.68 18.93 -18.41
C GLU A 317 -28.51 18.83 -16.88
N VAL A 318 -28.52 19.98 -16.21
CA VAL A 318 -28.38 20.02 -14.74
C VAL A 318 -29.75 19.77 -14.12
N VAL A 319 -29.84 18.75 -13.27
CA VAL A 319 -31.09 18.34 -12.60
C VAL A 319 -30.91 18.46 -11.09
N ASP A 320 -31.84 19.16 -10.42
CA ASP A 320 -31.93 19.22 -8.96
C ASP A 320 -32.41 17.86 -8.44
N VAL A 321 -31.53 17.08 -7.81
CA VAL A 321 -31.85 15.71 -7.36
C VAL A 321 -32.22 15.68 -5.88
N ALA A 322 -31.56 16.49 -5.05
CA ALA A 322 -31.83 16.54 -3.63
C ALA A 322 -31.60 17.94 -3.06
N LEU A 323 -32.25 18.23 -1.94
CA LEU A 323 -32.10 19.45 -1.16
C LEU A 323 -31.44 19.11 0.17
N TYR A 324 -30.38 19.84 0.53
CA TYR A 324 -29.78 19.80 1.85
C TYR A 324 -30.40 20.91 2.71
N CYS A 325 -31.08 20.49 3.77
CA CYS A 325 -31.72 21.38 4.74
C CYS A 325 -30.69 21.81 5.78
N THR A 326 -30.25 23.06 5.71
CA THR A 326 -29.12 23.56 6.53
C THR A 326 -29.43 23.60 8.01
N GLU A 327 -30.69 23.80 8.40
CA GLU A 327 -31.10 23.83 9.82
C GLU A 327 -31.06 22.45 10.49
N ASN A 328 -31.47 21.40 9.77
CA ASN A 328 -31.58 20.03 10.32
C ASN A 328 -30.38 19.15 9.94
N GLY A 329 -29.56 19.58 8.99
CA GLY A 329 -28.41 18.84 8.48
C GLY A 329 -28.78 17.58 7.66
N SER A 330 -30.01 17.49 7.15
CA SER A 330 -30.55 16.33 6.42
C SER A 330 -30.61 16.56 4.91
N ILE A 331 -30.53 15.46 4.14
CA ILE A 331 -30.78 15.46 2.70
C ILE A 331 -32.21 14.98 2.43
N GLU A 332 -32.96 15.76 1.66
CA GLU A 332 -34.30 15.44 1.17
C GLU A 332 -34.25 15.21 -0.34
N LEU A 333 -34.67 14.02 -0.79
CA LEU A 333 -34.70 13.69 -2.22
C LEU A 333 -35.90 14.37 -2.90
N MET A 334 -35.68 14.88 -4.10
CA MET A 334 -36.76 15.47 -4.90
C MET A 334 -37.72 14.38 -5.43
N PRO A 335 -39.04 14.61 -5.41
CA PRO A 335 -40.01 13.64 -5.91
C PRO A 335 -39.73 13.27 -7.37
N SER A 336 -39.71 11.97 -7.68
CA SER A 336 -39.48 11.43 -9.02
C SER A 336 -38.13 11.79 -9.66
N LYS A 337 -37.14 12.23 -8.87
CA LYS A 337 -35.77 12.49 -9.30
C LYS A 337 -34.82 11.56 -8.53
N ASN A 338 -33.99 10.84 -9.26
CA ASN A 338 -33.01 9.90 -8.70
C ASN A 338 -31.61 10.24 -9.21
N PHE A 339 -30.60 9.86 -8.44
CA PHE A 339 -29.22 9.86 -8.91
C PHE A 339 -29.04 8.77 -9.98
N LEU A 340 -28.55 9.17 -11.16
CA LEU A 340 -28.29 8.27 -12.28
C LEU A 340 -26.80 8.00 -12.41
N TRP A 341 -26.44 6.77 -12.74
CA TRP A 341 -25.05 6.34 -12.91
C TRP A 341 -24.89 5.61 -14.23
N THR A 342 -23.78 5.85 -14.94
CA THR A 342 -23.52 5.25 -16.25
C THR A 342 -23.62 3.72 -16.23
N ASP A 343 -23.14 3.08 -15.15
CA ASP A 343 -23.15 1.61 -15.00
C ASP A 343 -24.29 1.12 -14.09
N GLY A 344 -25.25 1.99 -13.74
CA GLY A 344 -26.35 1.69 -12.83
C GLY A 344 -25.94 1.43 -11.36
N ARG A 345 -24.67 1.65 -11.02
CA ARG A 345 -24.12 1.45 -9.66
C ARG A 345 -23.40 2.71 -9.18
N VAL A 346 -23.50 2.98 -7.89
CA VAL A 346 -22.74 4.03 -7.21
C VAL A 346 -21.24 3.69 -7.30
N PRO A 347 -20.38 4.59 -7.81
CA PRO A 347 -18.93 4.39 -7.81
C PRO A 347 -18.38 4.24 -6.40
N LEU A 348 -17.49 3.27 -6.21
CA LEU A 348 -16.72 3.13 -4.97
C LEU A 348 -15.62 4.19 -4.91
N ASP A 349 -15.28 4.64 -3.72
CA ASP A 349 -14.20 5.61 -3.46
C ASP A 349 -12.79 4.98 -3.52
N ARG A 350 -12.72 3.65 -3.52
CA ARG A 350 -11.51 2.82 -3.69
C ARG A 350 -11.82 1.59 -4.52
N ARG A 351 -10.78 0.95 -5.09
CA ARG A 351 -10.94 -0.39 -5.68
C ARG A 351 -11.35 -1.40 -4.62
N ALA A 352 -12.33 -2.24 -4.95
CA ALA A 352 -12.65 -3.40 -4.13
C ALA A 352 -11.41 -4.32 -4.06
N LYS A 353 -11.13 -4.88 -2.89
CA LYS A 353 -10.05 -5.87 -2.71
C LYS A 353 -10.65 -7.27 -2.84
N ASN A 354 -9.97 -8.14 -3.58
CA ASN A 354 -10.26 -9.56 -3.64
C ASN A 354 -9.03 -10.32 -3.15
N ASP A 355 -9.13 -10.85 -1.94
CA ASP A 355 -8.03 -11.50 -1.25
C ASP A 355 -7.98 -12.98 -1.64
N ILE A 356 -6.84 -13.43 -2.16
CA ILE A 356 -6.63 -14.77 -2.71
C ILE A 356 -5.48 -15.44 -1.94
N LEU A 357 -5.73 -16.59 -1.32
CA LEU A 357 -4.70 -17.38 -0.66
C LEU A 357 -3.99 -18.32 -1.65
N LEU A 358 -2.67 -18.22 -1.74
CA LEU A 358 -1.80 -19.11 -2.50
C LEU A 358 -1.47 -20.35 -1.68
N CYS A 359 -1.72 -21.52 -2.27
CA CYS A 359 -1.48 -22.81 -1.63
C CYS A 359 -0.78 -23.76 -2.60
N ILE A 360 -0.09 -24.76 -2.05
CA ILE A 360 0.62 -25.77 -2.83
C ILE A 360 -0.38 -26.58 -3.65
N SER A 361 -0.11 -26.70 -4.95
CA SER A 361 -0.93 -27.44 -5.88
C SER A 361 -0.92 -28.94 -5.57
N ARG A 362 -2.12 -29.54 -5.52
CA ARG A 362 -2.31 -30.96 -5.15
C ARG A 362 -1.47 -31.95 -5.97
N PRO A 363 -1.30 -31.80 -7.31
CA PRO A 363 -0.45 -32.69 -8.09
C PRO A 363 1.02 -32.70 -7.63
N ILE A 364 1.59 -31.53 -7.34
CA ILE A 364 2.99 -31.39 -6.89
C ILE A 364 3.16 -32.05 -5.51
N PHE A 365 2.22 -31.80 -4.62
CA PHE A 365 2.22 -32.39 -3.28
C PHE A 365 2.18 -33.92 -3.32
N TRP A 366 1.26 -34.52 -4.09
CA TRP A 366 1.15 -35.98 -4.18
C TRP A 366 2.36 -36.62 -4.85
N TRP A 367 2.89 -36.03 -5.92
CA TRP A 367 4.09 -36.56 -6.60
C TRP A 367 5.32 -36.59 -5.67
N THR A 368 5.61 -35.46 -5.00
CA THR A 368 6.74 -35.37 -4.05
C THR A 368 6.57 -36.31 -2.85
N THR A 369 5.34 -36.45 -2.35
CA THR A 369 5.01 -37.37 -1.24
C THR A 369 5.23 -38.83 -1.63
N SER A 370 4.74 -39.26 -2.80
CA SER A 370 4.93 -40.63 -3.29
C SER A 370 6.42 -40.96 -3.47
N ALA A 371 7.20 -40.05 -4.07
CA ALA A 371 8.64 -40.25 -4.22
C ALA A 371 9.36 -40.36 -2.87
N SER A 372 8.96 -39.54 -1.89
CA SER A 372 9.52 -39.58 -0.54
C SER A 372 9.21 -40.90 0.19
N ILE A 373 7.97 -41.40 0.07
CA ILE A 373 7.55 -42.69 0.63
C ILE A 373 8.39 -43.84 0.06
N CYS A 374 8.63 -43.85 -1.26
CA CYS A 374 9.55 -44.82 -1.88
C CYS A 374 10.97 -44.74 -1.28
N GLY A 375 11.47 -43.53 -1.04
CA GLY A 375 12.74 -43.27 -0.38
C GLY A 375 12.83 -43.83 1.05
N VAL A 376 11.74 -43.71 1.82
CA VAL A 376 11.63 -44.30 3.16
C VAL A 376 11.73 -45.83 3.11
N PHE A 377 10.97 -46.48 2.22
CA PHE A 377 11.02 -47.94 2.06
C PHE A 377 12.42 -48.42 1.63
N ALA A 378 13.05 -47.73 0.69
CA ALA A 378 14.43 -48.03 0.28
C ALA A 378 15.42 -47.86 1.45
N SER A 379 15.22 -46.85 2.29
CA SER A 379 16.06 -46.61 3.47
C SER A 379 15.93 -47.74 4.51
N PHE A 380 14.72 -48.22 4.78
CA PHE A 380 14.51 -49.38 5.66
C PHE A 380 15.16 -50.65 5.10
N TYR A 381 15.10 -50.86 3.79
CA TYR A 381 15.79 -51.97 3.14
C TYR A 381 17.31 -51.88 3.32
N PHE A 382 17.92 -50.71 3.08
CA PHE A 382 19.35 -50.52 3.31
C PHE A 382 19.76 -50.67 4.78
N LEU A 383 18.90 -50.24 5.71
CA LEU A 383 19.11 -50.44 7.15
C LEU A 383 19.11 -51.93 7.51
N TRP A 384 18.13 -52.68 7.00
CA TRP A 384 18.04 -54.13 7.21
C TRP A 384 19.26 -54.87 6.69
N ILE A 385 19.72 -54.55 5.46
CA ILE A 385 20.96 -55.10 4.89
C ILE A 385 22.16 -54.77 5.77
N ASN A 386 22.31 -53.50 6.18
CA ASN A 386 23.47 -53.04 6.95
C ASN A 386 23.58 -53.79 8.29
N ILE A 387 22.45 -54.02 8.96
CA ILE A 387 22.40 -54.75 10.23
C ILE A 387 22.70 -56.24 10.00
N LYS A 388 22.05 -56.88 9.02
CA LYS A 388 22.19 -58.32 8.75
C LYS A 388 23.60 -58.70 8.31
N GLN A 389 24.20 -57.90 7.41
CA GLN A 389 25.52 -58.16 6.84
C GLN A 389 26.64 -57.45 7.63
N GLY A 390 26.35 -56.76 8.73
CA GLY A 390 27.31 -55.95 9.47
C GLY A 390 28.54 -56.70 10.01
N SER A 391 28.45 -58.02 10.15
CA SER A 391 29.56 -58.91 10.54
C SER A 391 30.51 -59.26 9.38
N GLN A 392 30.06 -59.16 8.13
CA GLN A 392 30.85 -59.43 6.92
C GLN A 392 32.00 -58.41 6.78
N ARG A 393 33.14 -58.85 6.23
CA ARG A 393 34.39 -58.06 6.14
C ARG A 393 34.17 -56.67 5.54
N PHE A 394 33.47 -56.58 4.41
CA PHE A 394 33.26 -55.32 3.69
C PHE A 394 32.34 -54.34 4.46
N PHE A 395 31.26 -54.83 5.06
CA PHE A 395 30.34 -54.01 5.85
C PHE A 395 30.99 -53.55 7.17
N LYS A 396 31.74 -54.44 7.83
CA LYS A 396 32.47 -54.15 9.07
C LYS A 396 33.53 -53.06 8.88
N MET A 397 34.22 -53.04 7.75
CA MET A 397 35.22 -52.01 7.41
C MET A 397 34.62 -50.61 7.22
N SER A 398 33.38 -50.50 6.72
CA SER A 398 32.69 -49.21 6.50
C SER A 398 31.98 -48.66 7.76
N THR A 399 32.29 -49.16 8.94
CA THR A 399 31.74 -48.68 10.23
C THR A 399 30.20 -48.73 10.28
N PRO A 400 29.60 -49.92 10.47
CA PRO A 400 28.14 -50.12 10.45
C PRO A 400 27.33 -49.13 11.32
N PRO A 401 27.73 -48.81 12.57
CA PRO A 401 26.94 -47.88 13.40
C PRO A 401 26.78 -46.47 12.81
N LEU A 402 27.79 -45.97 12.08
CA LEU A 402 27.70 -44.67 11.42
C LEU A 402 26.82 -44.73 10.16
N ASN A 403 26.83 -45.85 9.44
CA ASN A 403 25.89 -46.04 8.32
C ASN A 403 24.43 -46.07 8.82
N ASN A 404 24.18 -46.68 9.98
CA ASN A 404 22.83 -46.71 10.57
C ASN A 404 22.34 -45.30 10.92
N LEU A 405 23.20 -44.47 11.56
CA LEU A 405 22.85 -43.07 11.83
C LEU A 405 22.57 -42.26 10.55
N MET A 406 23.39 -42.45 9.52
CA MET A 406 23.18 -41.81 8.21
C MET A 406 21.82 -42.21 7.60
N ILE A 407 21.45 -43.49 7.66
CA ILE A 407 20.14 -43.97 7.15
C ILE A 407 18.99 -43.41 7.98
N ILE A 408 19.11 -43.36 9.31
CA ILE A 408 18.10 -42.73 10.18
C ILE A 408 17.92 -41.26 9.79
N GLY A 409 19.01 -40.52 9.58
CA GLY A 409 18.96 -39.14 9.08
C GLY A 409 18.26 -39.02 7.72
N ALA A 410 18.50 -39.96 6.81
CA ALA A 410 17.82 -39.99 5.51
C ALA A 410 16.32 -40.26 5.65
N ILE A 411 15.89 -41.16 6.55
CA ILE A 411 14.47 -41.40 6.85
C ILE A 411 13.80 -40.10 7.36
N ILE A 412 14.44 -39.37 8.27
CA ILE A 412 13.91 -38.09 8.77
C ILE A 412 13.81 -37.06 7.64
N ALA A 413 14.82 -36.98 6.75
CA ALA A 413 14.77 -36.08 5.59
C ALA A 413 13.62 -36.41 4.63
N TYR A 414 13.32 -37.71 4.41
CA TYR A 414 12.17 -38.10 3.61
C TYR A 414 10.84 -37.75 4.31
N ILE A 415 10.72 -38.00 5.62
CA ILE A 415 9.51 -37.65 6.37
C ILE A 415 9.27 -36.13 6.40
N TYR A 416 10.33 -35.32 6.40
CA TYR A 416 10.24 -33.86 6.35
C TYR A 416 9.51 -33.35 5.10
N VAL A 417 9.73 -33.96 3.93
CA VAL A 417 9.16 -33.48 2.65
C VAL A 417 7.63 -33.34 2.68
N PRO A 418 6.84 -34.38 3.01
CA PRO A 418 5.40 -34.25 3.13
C PRO A 418 4.99 -33.37 4.31
N LEU A 419 5.69 -33.40 5.44
CA LEU A 419 5.37 -32.53 6.59
C LEU A 419 5.42 -31.04 6.22
N HIS A 420 6.44 -30.65 5.46
CA HIS A 420 6.60 -29.28 4.98
C HIS A 420 5.48 -28.84 4.02
N GLY A 421 4.91 -29.80 3.27
CA GLY A 421 3.82 -29.56 2.31
C GLY A 421 2.40 -29.61 2.91
N ILE A 422 2.23 -30.24 4.08
CA ILE A 422 0.93 -30.34 4.76
C ILE A 422 0.70 -29.01 5.50
N LYS A 423 0.14 -28.00 4.84
CA LYS A 423 -0.33 -26.77 5.51
C LYS A 423 -1.80 -26.54 5.21
N SER A 424 -2.56 -26.13 6.22
CA SER A 424 -3.95 -25.71 6.06
C SER A 424 -4.00 -24.50 5.12
N CYS A 425 -4.76 -24.63 4.04
CA CYS A 425 -5.00 -23.60 3.05
C CYS A 425 -6.22 -22.76 3.45
N THR A 426 -6.09 -21.98 4.52
CA THR A 426 -7.19 -21.17 5.09
C THR A 426 -6.70 -19.75 5.38
N MET A 427 -7.54 -18.74 5.20
CA MET A 427 -7.22 -17.33 5.53
C MET A 427 -7.14 -17.05 7.04
N GLU A 428 -6.90 -18.09 7.84
CA GLU A 428 -6.80 -18.06 9.30
C GLU A 428 -5.58 -18.87 9.72
N VAL A 429 -4.90 -18.39 10.77
CA VAL A 429 -3.77 -19.09 11.37
C VAL A 429 -4.29 -20.28 12.17
N THR A 430 -3.96 -21.49 11.74
CA THR A 430 -4.36 -22.72 12.43
C THR A 430 -3.29 -23.18 13.42
N VAL A 431 -3.73 -23.89 14.46
CA VAL A 431 -2.83 -24.55 15.42
C VAL A 431 -1.91 -25.55 14.69
N LEU A 432 -2.41 -26.24 13.67
CA LEU A 432 -1.64 -27.18 12.85
C LEU A 432 -0.47 -26.46 12.15
N ASN A 433 -0.73 -25.36 11.43
CA ASN A 433 0.31 -24.60 10.73
C ASN A 433 1.37 -24.07 11.70
N SER A 434 0.94 -23.59 12.86
CA SER A 434 1.85 -23.09 13.90
C SER A 434 2.76 -24.18 14.48
N ILE A 435 2.24 -25.40 14.67
CA ILE A 435 3.05 -26.54 15.12
C ILE A 435 4.02 -26.96 14.03
N LEU A 436 3.55 -27.11 12.79
CA LEU A 436 4.39 -27.54 11.67
C LEU A 436 5.50 -26.56 11.35
N CYS A 437 5.25 -25.25 11.45
CA CYS A 437 6.28 -24.20 11.32
C CYS A 437 7.46 -24.41 12.29
N LYS A 438 7.18 -24.82 13.54
CA LYS A 438 8.24 -25.12 14.52
C LYS A 438 8.91 -26.45 14.22
N VAL A 439 8.13 -27.49 13.98
CA VAL A 439 8.61 -28.87 13.77
C VAL A 439 9.47 -28.98 12.51
N ASP A 440 9.10 -28.28 11.44
CA ASP A 440 9.83 -28.26 10.16
C ASP A 440 11.30 -27.90 10.36
N ALA A 441 11.59 -26.85 11.15
CA ALA A 441 12.96 -26.39 11.41
C ALA A 441 13.81 -27.45 12.14
N PHE A 442 13.21 -28.18 13.09
CA PHE A 442 13.90 -29.26 13.80
C PHE A 442 14.19 -30.46 12.89
N PHE A 443 13.20 -30.91 12.12
CA PHE A 443 13.33 -32.10 11.26
C PHE A 443 14.46 -31.93 10.23
N ILE A 444 14.48 -30.81 9.50
CA ILE A 444 15.51 -30.58 8.47
C ILE A 444 16.91 -30.43 9.08
N SER A 445 17.03 -29.78 10.24
CA SER A 445 18.33 -29.59 10.89
C SER A 445 18.90 -30.88 11.46
N ILE A 446 18.07 -31.68 12.13
CA ILE A 446 18.44 -32.99 12.69
C ILE A 446 18.82 -33.97 11.57
N ALA A 447 18.03 -34.02 10.50
CA ALA A 447 18.31 -34.87 9.35
C ALA A 447 19.67 -34.57 8.72
N PHE A 448 19.97 -33.28 8.49
CA PHE A 448 21.27 -32.85 7.99
C PHE A 448 22.41 -33.32 8.91
N SER A 449 22.29 -33.09 10.21
CA SER A 449 23.35 -33.37 11.17
C SER A 449 23.63 -34.87 11.35
N LEU A 450 22.61 -35.71 11.23
CA LEU A 450 22.78 -37.17 11.21
C LEU A 450 23.46 -37.66 9.93
N VAL A 451 23.00 -37.20 8.75
CA VAL A 451 23.55 -37.63 7.45
C VAL A 451 24.98 -37.12 7.29
N PHE A 452 25.18 -35.81 7.37
CA PHE A 452 26.48 -35.19 7.16
C PHE A 452 27.45 -35.55 8.29
N GLY A 453 27.00 -35.53 9.56
CA GLY A 453 27.84 -35.88 10.70
C GLY A 453 28.39 -37.32 10.62
N ALA A 454 27.57 -38.28 10.19
CA ALA A 454 28.03 -39.65 9.99
C ALA A 454 29.10 -39.76 8.89
N ILE A 455 28.91 -39.07 7.75
CA ILE A 455 29.88 -39.04 6.64
C ILE A 455 31.16 -38.32 7.07
N PHE A 456 31.03 -37.21 7.80
CA PHE A 456 32.15 -36.45 8.34
C PHE A 456 32.99 -37.30 9.30
N MET A 457 32.37 -37.98 10.27
CA MET A 457 33.10 -38.84 11.22
C MET A 457 33.75 -40.05 10.55
N LYS A 458 33.16 -40.59 9.48
CA LYS A 458 33.80 -41.61 8.64
C LYS A 458 35.07 -41.07 7.97
N THR A 459 34.98 -39.89 7.37
CA THR A 459 36.12 -39.24 6.69
C THR A 459 37.22 -38.90 7.67
N TRP A 460 36.87 -38.38 8.85
CA TRP A 460 37.80 -38.10 9.95
C TRP A 460 38.57 -39.34 10.39
N ARG A 461 37.87 -40.48 10.53
CA ARG A 461 38.51 -41.76 10.86
C ARG A 461 39.54 -42.17 9.80
N ILE A 462 39.21 -42.02 8.51
CA ILE A 462 40.12 -42.35 7.39
C ILE A 462 41.35 -41.44 7.42
N TYR A 463 41.14 -40.12 7.51
CA TYR A 463 42.22 -39.11 7.57
C TYR A 463 43.21 -39.41 8.69
N LYS A 464 42.69 -39.71 9.89
CA LYS A 464 43.55 -40.00 11.04
C LYS A 464 44.34 -41.29 10.89
N ILE A 465 43.78 -42.34 10.29
CA ILE A 465 44.47 -43.63 10.14
C ILE A 465 45.58 -43.53 9.10
N PHE A 466 45.34 -42.86 7.97
CA PHE A 466 46.21 -42.94 6.80
C PHE A 466 47.09 -41.70 6.58
N THR A 467 46.65 -40.52 7.00
CA THR A 467 47.36 -39.26 6.68
C THR A 467 48.20 -38.75 7.87
N ASN A 468 47.82 -39.01 9.12
CA ASN A 468 48.54 -38.53 10.30
C ASN A 468 48.97 -39.64 11.27
N VAL A 469 50.11 -40.27 10.95
CA VAL A 469 50.66 -41.42 11.72
C VAL A 469 51.04 -41.05 13.16
N LYS A 470 51.47 -39.80 13.43
CA LYS A 470 51.75 -39.32 14.80
C LYS A 470 50.48 -39.26 15.64
N LEU A 471 49.40 -38.67 15.09
CA LEU A 471 48.09 -38.56 15.75
C LEU A 471 47.39 -39.94 15.90
N SER A 472 47.63 -40.85 14.96
CA SER A 472 47.16 -42.25 15.03
C SER A 472 47.79 -42.99 16.22
N LYS A 473 49.11 -42.85 16.42
CA LYS A 473 49.83 -43.45 17.57
C LYS A 473 49.42 -42.85 18.92
N GLN A 474 49.12 -41.55 18.96
CA GLN A 474 48.78 -40.83 20.20
C GLN A 474 47.36 -41.12 20.71
N LEU A 475 46.41 -41.42 19.82
CA LEU A 475 44.99 -41.66 20.15
C LEU A 475 44.59 -43.10 19.78
N ARG A 476 45.29 -44.08 20.36
CA ARG A 476 45.31 -45.51 20.02
C ARG A 476 43.97 -46.27 20.15
N PHE A 477 42.87 -45.62 20.57
CA PHE A 477 41.57 -46.26 20.84
C PHE A 477 40.34 -45.43 20.40
N LEU A 478 40.17 -45.14 19.10
CA LEU A 478 38.87 -44.63 18.61
C LEU A 478 37.89 -45.78 18.35
N THR A 479 37.15 -46.14 19.38
CA THR A 479 36.03 -47.10 19.27
C THR A 479 34.89 -46.51 18.45
N ASN A 480 34.12 -47.36 17.75
CA ASN A 480 32.90 -46.94 17.04
C ASN A 480 31.91 -46.18 17.95
N LYS A 481 31.89 -46.49 19.26
CA LYS A 481 31.08 -45.77 20.26
C LYS A 481 31.44 -44.28 20.34
N HIS A 482 32.73 -43.93 20.36
CA HIS A 482 33.18 -42.54 20.41
C HIS A 482 32.74 -41.75 19.17
N LEU A 483 32.82 -42.36 17.98
CA LEU A 483 32.40 -41.73 16.72
C LEU A 483 30.88 -41.45 16.71
N VAL A 484 30.09 -42.40 17.18
CA VAL A 484 28.62 -42.26 17.31
C VAL A 484 28.27 -41.15 18.31
N VAL A 485 28.94 -41.11 19.46
CA VAL A 485 28.72 -40.06 20.47
C VAL A 485 29.01 -38.67 19.88
N LEU A 486 30.07 -38.51 19.08
CA LEU A 486 30.36 -37.21 18.45
C LEU A 486 29.27 -36.76 17.47
N VAL A 487 28.65 -37.67 16.71
CA VAL A 487 27.51 -37.33 15.84
C VAL A 487 26.27 -36.96 16.67
N ILE A 488 26.00 -37.69 17.75
CA ILE A 488 24.87 -37.39 18.64
C ILE A 488 25.06 -36.02 19.31
N LEU A 489 26.27 -35.68 19.73
CA LEU A 489 26.59 -34.36 20.29
C LEU A 489 26.32 -33.23 19.28
N LEU A 490 26.61 -33.45 18.00
CA LEU A 490 26.28 -32.50 16.92
C LEU A 490 24.76 -32.26 16.83
N VAL A 491 23.96 -33.32 16.93
CA VAL A 491 22.49 -33.24 16.90
C VAL A 491 21.94 -32.55 18.15
N ILE A 492 22.54 -32.81 19.31
CA ILE A 492 22.18 -32.13 20.58
C ILE A 492 22.47 -30.63 20.47
N PHE A 493 23.63 -30.25 19.93
CA PHE A 493 23.98 -28.85 19.71
C PHE A 493 22.95 -28.13 18.81
N ASP A 494 22.58 -28.74 17.69
CA ASP A 494 21.54 -28.20 16.80
C ASP A 494 20.18 -28.07 17.50
N SER A 495 19.81 -29.08 18.28
CA SER A 495 18.53 -29.10 19.00
C SER A 495 18.48 -28.01 20.07
N ILE A 496 19.59 -27.77 20.78
CA ILE A 496 19.72 -26.68 21.76
C ILE A 496 19.64 -25.32 21.05
N TYR A 497 20.33 -25.15 19.91
CA TYR A 497 20.27 -23.90 19.14
C TYR A 497 18.84 -23.57 18.71
N LEU A 498 18.13 -24.54 18.12
CA LEU A 498 16.75 -24.36 17.69
C LEU A 498 15.77 -24.20 18.85
N LEU A 499 16.04 -24.82 20.00
CA LEU A 499 15.26 -24.60 21.22
C LEU A 499 15.43 -23.17 21.71
N ILE A 500 16.66 -22.64 21.77
CA ILE A 500 16.93 -21.26 22.15
C ILE A 500 16.26 -20.28 21.18
N TRP A 501 16.35 -20.53 19.87
CA TRP A 501 15.65 -19.70 18.89
C TRP A 501 14.15 -19.70 19.18
N ASN A 502 13.52 -20.88 19.33
CA ASN A 502 12.08 -20.96 19.56
C ASN A 502 11.60 -20.43 20.92
N THR A 503 12.44 -20.39 21.95
CA THR A 503 12.07 -19.84 23.27
C THR A 503 12.24 -18.33 23.33
N VAL A 504 13.31 -17.78 22.73
CA VAL A 504 13.56 -16.33 22.73
C VAL A 504 12.74 -15.62 21.65
N HIS A 505 12.70 -16.17 20.44
CA HIS A 505 12.00 -15.61 19.29
C HIS A 505 11.21 -16.71 18.56
N PRO A 506 10.01 -17.06 19.06
CA PRO A 506 9.25 -18.22 18.56
C PRO A 506 8.95 -18.10 17.07
N LEU A 507 9.18 -19.19 16.33
CA LEU A 507 8.68 -19.34 14.96
C LEU A 507 7.14 -19.41 15.00
N GLN A 508 6.51 -18.54 14.23
CA GLN A 508 5.06 -18.40 14.12
C GLN A 508 4.63 -18.44 12.67
N ASP A 509 3.47 -19.05 12.43
CA ASP A 509 2.80 -18.95 11.13
C ASP A 509 2.18 -17.56 11.00
N ARG A 510 2.46 -16.89 9.88
CA ARG A 510 1.89 -15.58 9.53
C ARG A 510 1.42 -15.60 8.09
N ILE A 511 0.32 -14.91 7.84
CA ILE A 511 -0.20 -14.67 6.51
C ILE A 511 0.44 -13.40 6.00
N GLU A 512 1.30 -13.51 4.99
CA GLU A 512 2.01 -12.38 4.39
C GLU A 512 1.45 -12.06 3.00
N GLU A 513 1.41 -10.77 2.68
CA GLU A 513 1.06 -10.28 1.34
C GLU A 513 2.23 -10.52 0.39
N VAL A 514 1.94 -11.22 -0.71
CA VAL A 514 2.94 -11.71 -1.67
C VAL A 514 2.95 -10.89 -2.95
N LEU A 515 1.76 -10.55 -3.48
CA LEU A 515 1.61 -9.84 -4.75
C LEU A 515 0.29 -9.06 -4.77
N VAL A 516 0.30 -7.87 -5.37
CA VAL A 516 -0.91 -7.09 -5.67
C VAL A 516 -1.05 -6.91 -7.18
N GLU A 517 -2.12 -7.47 -7.74
CA GLU A 517 -2.50 -7.24 -9.13
C GLU A 517 -3.61 -6.20 -9.24
N ASN A 518 -3.26 -5.05 -9.79
CA ASN A 518 -4.14 -3.92 -9.97
C ASN A 518 -4.99 -4.06 -11.25
N HIS A 519 -6.24 -4.52 -11.16
CA HIS A 519 -7.18 -4.50 -12.29
C HIS A 519 -8.13 -3.28 -12.20
N HIS A 520 -8.76 -2.90 -13.32
CA HIS A 520 -9.59 -1.70 -13.45
C HIS A 520 -10.76 -1.62 -12.43
N ALA A 521 -11.34 -2.76 -12.05
CA ALA A 521 -12.49 -2.80 -11.13
C ALA A 521 -12.13 -3.29 -9.71
N VAL A 522 -11.17 -4.20 -9.59
CA VAL A 522 -10.86 -4.94 -8.35
C VAL A 522 -9.35 -5.14 -8.26
N ASN A 523 -8.76 -4.86 -7.11
CA ASN A 523 -7.38 -5.26 -6.83
C ASN A 523 -7.39 -6.70 -6.31
N LYS A 524 -6.65 -7.59 -6.97
CA LYS A 524 -6.41 -8.94 -6.45
C LYS A 524 -5.18 -8.89 -5.56
N VAL A 525 -5.33 -9.27 -4.30
CA VAL A 525 -4.23 -9.31 -3.34
C VAL A 525 -3.95 -10.76 -3.00
N TYR A 526 -2.73 -11.21 -3.23
CA TYR A 526 -2.32 -12.60 -3.02
C TYR A 526 -1.60 -12.75 -1.69
N PHE A 527 -2.02 -13.73 -0.90
CA PHE A 527 -1.47 -14.03 0.41
C PHE A 527 -0.85 -15.42 0.44
N ALA A 528 0.14 -15.67 1.31
CA ALA A 528 0.66 -17.01 1.56
C ALA A 528 1.05 -17.17 3.04
N HIS A 529 1.02 -18.42 3.50
CA HIS A 529 1.53 -18.79 4.84
C HIS A 529 3.05 -18.80 4.84
N ALA A 530 3.64 -17.95 5.68
CA ALA A 530 5.07 -17.86 5.92
C ALA A 530 5.38 -18.18 7.39
N CYS A 531 6.40 -19.01 7.61
CA CYS A 531 6.90 -19.33 8.94
C CYS A 531 8.00 -18.32 9.31
N THR A 532 7.67 -17.31 10.11
CA THR A 532 8.58 -16.21 10.43
C THR A 532 8.76 -16.02 11.93
N SER A 533 9.81 -15.31 12.32
CA SER A 533 10.10 -14.93 13.70
C SER A 533 10.73 -13.53 13.74
N PRO A 534 10.65 -12.81 14.86
CA PRO A 534 11.48 -11.63 15.06
C PRO A 534 12.95 -12.00 14.84
N TYR A 535 13.66 -11.19 14.05
CA TYR A 535 15.06 -11.44 13.68
C TYR A 535 15.32 -12.77 12.94
N TYR A 536 14.32 -13.31 12.23
CA TYR A 536 14.42 -14.58 11.48
C TYR A 536 15.70 -14.70 10.64
N HIS A 537 16.04 -13.66 9.86
CA HIS A 537 17.22 -13.69 9.00
C HIS A 537 18.53 -13.83 9.77
N GLN A 538 18.64 -13.22 10.95
CA GLN A 538 19.87 -13.29 11.77
C GLN A 538 20.07 -14.69 12.34
N TRP A 539 19.01 -15.29 12.88
CA TRP A 539 19.03 -16.68 13.37
C TRP A 539 19.28 -17.70 12.26
N PHE A 540 18.63 -17.51 11.10
CA PHE A 540 18.81 -18.37 9.93
C PHE A 540 20.25 -18.31 9.40
N VAL A 541 20.81 -17.10 9.22
CA VAL A 541 22.20 -16.91 8.78
C VAL A 541 23.17 -17.53 9.78
N GLY A 542 22.94 -17.39 11.08
CA GLY A 542 23.75 -18.03 12.11
C GLY A 542 23.81 -19.56 11.97
N LEU A 543 22.65 -20.20 11.78
CA LEU A 543 22.54 -21.66 11.61
C LEU A 543 23.23 -22.15 10.33
N VAL A 544 22.98 -21.47 9.20
CA VAL A 544 23.59 -21.80 7.91
C VAL A 544 25.10 -21.58 7.94
N SER A 545 25.59 -20.53 8.60
CA SER A 545 27.02 -20.23 8.70
C SER A 545 27.78 -21.33 9.45
N TYR A 546 27.26 -21.77 10.60
CA TYR A 546 27.85 -22.87 11.36
C TYR A 546 27.88 -24.18 10.55
N LYS A 547 26.77 -24.54 9.88
CA LYS A 547 26.72 -25.73 9.02
C LYS A 547 27.67 -25.58 7.82
N GLY A 548 27.78 -24.39 7.23
CA GLY A 548 28.71 -24.10 6.14
C GLY A 548 30.17 -24.31 6.53
N ILE A 549 30.59 -23.82 7.70
CA ILE A 549 31.95 -24.05 8.22
C ILE A 549 32.22 -25.54 8.43
N LEU A 550 31.26 -26.27 9.00
CA LEU A 550 31.36 -27.72 9.18
C LEU A 550 31.52 -28.45 7.84
N MET A 551 30.81 -28.00 6.80
CA MET A 551 30.90 -28.57 5.46
C MET A 551 32.20 -28.24 4.74
N LEU A 552 32.70 -27.01 4.86
CA LEU A 552 34.02 -26.62 4.35
C LEU A 552 35.11 -27.49 4.97
N PHE A 553 35.03 -27.75 6.27
CA PHE A 553 35.96 -28.65 6.93
C PHE A 553 35.79 -30.10 6.46
N GLY A 554 34.57 -30.57 6.22
CA GLY A 554 34.32 -31.87 5.60
C GLY A 554 34.93 -32.00 4.20
N MET A 555 34.82 -30.96 3.37
CA MET A 555 35.44 -30.92 2.03
C MET A 555 36.97 -30.94 2.10
N PHE A 556 37.55 -30.24 3.07
CA PHE A 556 39.00 -30.31 3.33
C PHE A 556 39.43 -31.75 3.66
N LEU A 557 38.69 -32.42 4.56
CA LEU A 557 39.01 -33.81 4.92
C LEU A 557 38.83 -34.79 3.75
N THR A 558 37.81 -34.61 2.91
CA THR A 558 37.64 -35.46 1.72
C THR A 558 38.72 -35.22 0.68
N TRP A 559 39.22 -33.99 0.54
CA TRP A 559 40.36 -33.68 -0.31
C TRP A 559 41.64 -34.38 0.16
N GLU A 560 41.95 -34.29 1.45
CA GLU A 560 43.13 -34.95 2.04
C GLU A 560 43.06 -36.49 1.95
N THR A 561 41.85 -37.06 1.94
CA THR A 561 41.64 -38.51 1.90
C THR A 561 41.40 -39.08 0.49
N ARG A 562 41.39 -38.24 -0.56
CA ARG A 562 41.04 -38.64 -1.94
C ARG A 562 41.96 -39.71 -2.55
N ASN A 563 43.24 -39.69 -2.16
CA ASN A 563 44.28 -40.58 -2.69
C ASN A 563 44.41 -41.88 -1.87
N VAL A 564 43.65 -42.00 -0.78
CA VAL A 564 43.63 -43.20 0.07
C VAL A 564 42.57 -44.16 -0.49
N SER A 565 42.99 -45.15 -1.28
CA SER A 565 42.12 -46.21 -1.79
C SER A 565 42.56 -47.58 -1.25
N PHE A 566 41.60 -48.41 -0.84
CA PHE A 566 41.87 -49.78 -0.41
C PHE A 566 41.66 -50.74 -1.59
N PRO A 567 42.59 -51.67 -1.89
CA PRO A 567 42.38 -52.67 -2.94
C PRO A 567 41.11 -53.48 -2.65
N GLY A 568 40.09 -53.32 -3.50
CA GLY A 568 38.79 -53.96 -3.35
C GLY A 568 37.72 -53.18 -2.56
N LEU A 569 37.98 -51.96 -2.07
CA LEU A 569 36.94 -51.09 -1.47
C LEU A 569 37.28 -49.60 -1.69
N ASN A 570 36.54 -48.94 -2.58
CA ASN A 570 36.77 -47.54 -2.99
C ASN A 570 35.91 -46.53 -2.20
N ASP A 571 35.69 -46.74 -0.90
CA ASP A 571 34.72 -46.01 -0.05
C ASP A 571 35.01 -44.49 0.01
N SER A 572 36.29 -44.08 -0.02
CA SER A 572 36.74 -42.68 0.08
C SER A 572 36.28 -41.79 -1.09
N LYS A 573 36.31 -42.30 -2.33
CA LYS A 573 35.87 -41.53 -3.52
C LYS A 573 34.37 -41.25 -3.51
N TYR A 574 33.56 -42.24 -3.16
CA TYR A 574 32.10 -42.08 -3.08
C TYR A 574 31.69 -41.17 -1.91
N ILE A 575 32.39 -41.26 -0.77
CA ILE A 575 32.23 -40.31 0.34
C ILE A 575 32.48 -38.87 -0.15
N GLY A 576 33.55 -38.65 -0.94
CA GLY A 576 33.82 -37.35 -1.56
C GLY A 576 32.66 -36.85 -2.43
N MET A 577 32.14 -37.69 -3.33
CA MET A 577 30.98 -37.35 -4.16
C MET A 577 29.73 -36.99 -3.35
N CYS A 578 29.46 -37.72 -2.26
CA CYS A 578 28.35 -37.42 -1.35
C CYS A 578 28.52 -36.05 -0.68
N VAL A 579 29.73 -35.72 -0.19
CA VAL A 579 30.00 -34.42 0.45
C VAL A 579 29.79 -33.27 -0.54
N TYR A 580 30.26 -33.39 -1.78
CA TYR A 580 30.03 -32.37 -2.81
C TYR A 580 28.55 -32.20 -3.15
N ASN A 581 27.81 -33.30 -3.29
CA ASN A 581 26.37 -33.26 -3.58
C ASN A 581 25.60 -32.54 -2.47
N ILE A 582 25.86 -32.90 -1.20
CA ILE A 582 25.23 -32.26 -0.04
C ILE A 582 25.61 -30.77 0.00
N PHE A 583 26.87 -30.40 -0.29
CA PHE A 583 27.31 -29.00 -0.31
C PHE A 583 26.57 -28.16 -1.34
N ILE A 584 26.52 -28.61 -2.60
CA ILE A 584 25.85 -27.86 -3.67
C ILE A 584 24.37 -27.68 -3.36
N VAL A 585 23.68 -28.75 -2.94
CA VAL A 585 22.25 -28.69 -2.65
C VAL A 585 21.95 -27.75 -1.48
N THR A 586 22.69 -27.87 -0.38
CA THR A 586 22.39 -27.11 0.86
C THR A 586 22.87 -25.66 0.83
N MET A 587 24.01 -25.36 0.20
CA MET A 587 24.59 -24.01 0.19
C MET A 587 24.23 -23.18 -1.05
N VAL A 588 23.80 -23.82 -2.14
CA VAL A 588 23.44 -23.13 -3.39
C VAL A 588 21.95 -23.28 -3.69
N VAL A 589 21.48 -24.51 -3.91
CA VAL A 589 20.13 -24.74 -4.46
C VAL A 589 19.03 -24.29 -3.50
N LEU A 590 19.10 -24.69 -2.23
CA LEU A 590 18.07 -24.35 -1.24
C LEU A 590 18.00 -22.83 -0.93
N PRO A 591 19.12 -22.13 -0.62
CA PRO A 591 19.07 -20.69 -0.39
C PRO A 591 18.57 -19.91 -1.62
N VAL A 592 19.07 -20.23 -2.82
CA VAL A 592 18.63 -19.57 -4.07
C VAL A 592 17.13 -19.78 -4.30
N GLY A 593 16.62 -21.00 -4.06
CA GLY A 593 15.21 -21.32 -4.16
C GLY A 593 14.34 -20.47 -3.23
N MET A 594 14.76 -20.32 -1.96
CA MET A 594 14.03 -19.54 -0.95
C MET A 594 13.98 -18.04 -1.26
N PHE A 595 15.05 -17.47 -1.81
CA PHE A 595 15.10 -16.03 -2.12
C PHE A 595 14.44 -15.67 -3.45
N THR A 596 14.50 -16.55 -4.45
CA THR A 596 14.01 -16.24 -5.81
C THR A 596 12.51 -16.48 -5.96
N PHE A 597 11.97 -17.53 -5.33
CA PHE A 597 10.59 -17.98 -5.59
C PHE A 597 9.59 -17.62 -4.48
N LYS A 598 9.81 -16.51 -3.77
CA LYS A 598 8.85 -16.03 -2.73
C LYS A 598 7.43 -15.85 -3.27
N ALA A 599 7.29 -15.36 -4.51
CA ALA A 599 6.00 -15.11 -5.13
C ALA A 599 5.29 -16.36 -5.66
N ASN A 600 6.01 -17.47 -5.80
CA ASN A 600 5.50 -18.68 -6.43
C ASN A 600 5.69 -19.88 -5.50
N VAL A 601 4.67 -20.10 -4.66
CA VAL A 601 4.66 -21.11 -3.59
C VAL A 601 4.93 -22.52 -4.14
N ASP A 602 4.36 -22.84 -5.30
CA ASP A 602 4.56 -24.13 -5.97
C ASP A 602 6.02 -24.36 -6.38
N ALA A 603 6.66 -23.35 -6.98
CA ALA A 603 8.06 -23.43 -7.39
C ALA A 603 8.99 -23.58 -6.17
N GLY A 604 8.75 -22.79 -5.11
CA GLY A 604 9.55 -22.84 -3.88
C GLY A 604 9.49 -24.22 -3.19
N TYR A 605 8.29 -24.78 -3.05
CA TYR A 605 8.10 -26.12 -2.48
C TYR A 605 8.72 -27.20 -3.37
N SER A 606 8.47 -27.16 -4.68
CA SER A 606 8.96 -28.17 -5.64
C SER A 606 10.49 -28.25 -5.68
N ILE A 607 11.19 -27.11 -5.69
CA ILE A 607 12.66 -27.05 -5.67
C ILE A 607 13.19 -27.65 -4.36
N THR A 608 12.60 -27.27 -3.23
CA THR A 608 13.03 -27.76 -1.91
C THR A 608 12.85 -29.27 -1.79
N ALA A 609 11.65 -29.78 -2.09
CA ALA A 609 11.32 -31.20 -2.00
C ALA A 609 12.19 -32.06 -2.94
N THR A 610 12.29 -31.67 -4.21
CA THR A 610 13.04 -32.43 -5.22
C THR A 610 14.53 -32.45 -4.90
N SER A 611 15.10 -31.34 -4.45
CA SER A 611 16.52 -31.24 -4.09
C SER A 611 16.86 -32.13 -2.89
N ILE A 612 15.99 -32.18 -1.88
CA ILE A 612 16.18 -33.06 -0.72
C ILE A 612 16.12 -34.52 -1.14
N ILE A 613 15.07 -34.93 -1.88
CA ILE A 613 14.89 -36.31 -2.36
C ILE A 613 16.08 -36.76 -3.21
N PHE A 614 16.52 -35.92 -4.14
CA PHE A 614 17.68 -36.21 -4.99
C PHE A 614 18.96 -36.37 -4.15
N CYS A 615 19.22 -35.42 -3.25
CA CYS A 615 20.41 -35.43 -2.41
C CYS A 615 20.49 -36.66 -1.50
N THR A 616 19.39 -37.00 -0.82
CA THR A 616 19.31 -38.16 0.08
C THR A 616 19.40 -39.48 -0.68
N THR A 617 18.70 -39.60 -1.81
CA THR A 617 18.73 -40.81 -2.65
C THR A 617 20.13 -41.06 -3.19
N ALA A 618 20.76 -40.04 -3.79
CA ALA A 618 22.11 -40.15 -4.32
C ALA A 618 23.12 -40.53 -3.22
N THR A 619 23.00 -39.94 -2.03
CA THR A 619 23.88 -40.25 -0.88
C THR A 619 23.75 -41.71 -0.45
N LEU A 620 22.52 -42.22 -0.32
CA LEU A 620 22.28 -43.62 0.06
C LEU A 620 22.79 -44.58 -1.02
N VAL A 621 22.44 -44.34 -2.29
CA VAL A 621 22.84 -45.20 -3.41
C VAL A 621 24.36 -45.25 -3.52
N LEU A 622 25.07 -44.12 -3.54
CA LEU A 622 26.54 -44.09 -3.67
C LEU A 622 27.23 -44.81 -2.50
N MET A 623 26.73 -44.65 -1.27
CA MET A 623 27.31 -45.25 -0.08
C MET A 623 27.10 -46.76 0.04
N PHE A 624 26.08 -47.32 -0.61
CA PHE A 624 25.75 -48.75 -0.56
C PHE A 624 26.05 -49.51 -1.86
N TYR A 625 26.13 -48.80 -3.00
CA TYR A 625 26.39 -49.37 -4.32
C TYR A 625 27.66 -50.23 -4.35
N THR A 626 28.77 -49.69 -3.83
CA THR A 626 30.06 -50.41 -3.81
C THR A 626 29.98 -51.70 -3.01
N LYS A 627 29.31 -51.69 -1.86
CA LYS A 627 29.25 -52.81 -0.92
C LYS A 627 28.47 -53.98 -1.51
N ILE A 628 27.30 -53.69 -2.09
CA ILE A 628 26.45 -54.71 -2.72
C ILE A 628 27.12 -55.27 -3.98
N HIS A 629 27.77 -54.42 -4.78
CA HIS A 629 28.47 -54.86 -5.99
C HIS A 629 29.69 -55.75 -5.66
N LEU A 630 30.46 -55.40 -4.64
CA LEU A 630 31.64 -56.16 -4.19
C LEU A 630 31.24 -57.49 -3.55
N GLU A 631 30.17 -57.53 -2.75
CA GLU A 631 29.64 -58.79 -2.19
C GLU A 631 29.26 -59.77 -3.32
N LYS A 632 28.58 -59.30 -4.36
CA LYS A 632 28.22 -60.13 -5.53
C LYS A 632 29.44 -60.64 -6.30
N LYS A 633 30.51 -59.85 -6.43
CA LYS A 633 31.77 -60.27 -7.09
C LYS A 633 32.58 -61.27 -6.25
N THR A 634 32.55 -61.16 -4.93
CA THR A 634 33.31 -62.07 -4.05
C THR A 634 32.60 -63.43 -3.92
N ALA A 635 31.27 -63.44 -4.05
CA ALA A 635 30.48 -64.67 -4.13
C ALA A 635 30.73 -65.47 -5.43
N THR A 636 31.25 -64.84 -6.48
CA THR A 636 31.52 -65.47 -7.78
C THR A 636 32.99 -65.78 -8.06
N THR A 637 33.95 -65.36 -7.22
CA THR A 637 35.38 -65.71 -7.41
C THR A 637 36.20 -65.62 -6.11
N PRO A 638 36.76 -66.72 -5.57
CA PRO A 638 37.61 -66.69 -4.38
C PRO A 638 39.05 -66.40 -4.80
N THR A 639 39.54 -65.17 -4.64
CA THR A 639 40.98 -64.88 -4.75
C THR A 639 41.46 -64.07 -3.55
N HIS A 640 42.56 -64.53 -2.95
CA HIS A 640 43.30 -63.82 -1.90
C HIS A 640 44.11 -62.68 -2.53
N PRO A 641 43.92 -61.40 -2.12
CA PRO A 641 44.81 -60.34 -2.55
C PRO A 641 45.94 -60.12 -1.53
N THR A 642 47.19 -60.15 -2.01
CA THR A 642 48.39 -59.67 -1.33
C THR A 642 48.50 -58.14 -1.42
N MET A 643 49.02 -57.50 -0.37
CA MET A 643 49.09 -56.03 -0.22
C MET A 643 50.31 -55.43 -0.94
N SER A 644 50.15 -54.31 -1.65
CA SER A 644 51.25 -53.41 -2.00
C SER A 644 50.84 -51.95 -1.74
N VAL A 645 51.80 -51.15 -1.24
CA VAL A 645 51.72 -49.69 -1.11
C VAL A 645 52.47 -49.12 -2.30
N ASP A 646 51.83 -48.23 -3.07
CA ASP A 646 52.50 -47.50 -4.14
C ASP A 646 53.52 -46.52 -3.51
N LYS A 647 54.82 -46.80 -3.70
CA LYS A 647 55.96 -46.05 -3.15
C LYS A 647 56.40 -44.89 -4.06
N SER A 648 55.52 -44.36 -4.90
CA SER A 648 55.86 -43.30 -5.87
C SER A 648 55.92 -41.87 -5.31
N VAL A 649 56.15 -41.67 -4.00
CA VAL A 649 56.43 -40.34 -3.42
C VAL A 649 57.48 -40.44 -2.31
N ILE A 650 58.74 -40.70 -2.68
CA ILE A 650 59.90 -40.27 -1.89
C ILE A 650 60.86 -39.62 -2.88
N GLY A 651 60.99 -38.29 -2.80
CA GLY A 651 61.97 -37.53 -3.57
C GLY A 651 63.41 -37.96 -3.24
N PRO A 652 64.37 -37.78 -4.17
CA PRO A 652 65.69 -38.35 -4.02
C PRO A 652 66.48 -37.60 -2.95
N THR A 653 66.97 -38.36 -1.96
CA THR A 653 67.98 -37.86 -1.02
C THR A 653 69.35 -38.04 -1.66
N ILE A 654 70.11 -36.94 -1.67
CA ILE A 654 71.40 -36.74 -2.33
C ILE A 654 72.45 -37.76 -1.85
N ALA A 655 73.09 -38.46 -2.78
CA ALA A 655 74.35 -39.16 -2.56
C ALA A 655 75.44 -38.59 -3.48
N ARG A 656 76.58 -38.28 -2.87
CA ARG A 656 77.77 -37.65 -3.45
C ARG A 656 78.56 -38.58 -4.39
N ASN A 657 79.33 -37.92 -5.26
CA ASN A 657 80.54 -38.33 -5.98
C ASN A 657 80.35 -38.95 -7.38
N ALA A 658 80.77 -38.20 -8.41
CA ALA A 658 81.95 -38.57 -9.21
C ALA A 658 82.38 -37.40 -10.11
N ILE A 659 83.68 -37.11 -10.07
CA ILE A 659 84.41 -36.17 -10.93
C ILE A 659 84.62 -36.84 -12.29
N GLY A 660 84.38 -36.11 -13.38
CA GLY A 660 84.74 -36.52 -14.74
C GLY A 660 84.60 -35.34 -15.72
N PRO A 661 85.60 -35.02 -16.55
CA PRO A 661 85.71 -33.73 -17.22
C PRO A 661 84.96 -33.65 -18.56
N SER A 662 84.72 -32.39 -18.94
CA SER A 662 84.47 -31.80 -20.26
C SER A 662 85.29 -32.44 -21.42
N PRO A 663 85.03 -32.15 -22.74
CA PRO A 663 84.41 -30.91 -23.25
C PRO A 663 83.57 -30.97 -24.57
N THR A 664 82.96 -29.81 -24.87
CA THR A 664 82.79 -29.11 -26.18
C THR A 664 81.78 -29.55 -27.27
N TRP A 665 80.68 -28.79 -27.33
CA TRP A 665 80.22 -27.85 -28.40
C TRP A 665 80.46 -28.09 -29.92
N LYS A 666 79.35 -28.03 -30.70
CA LYS A 666 79.11 -27.21 -31.94
C LYS A 666 77.66 -27.43 -32.46
N HIS A 667 76.79 -26.40 -32.52
CA HIS A 667 76.36 -25.59 -33.70
C HIS A 667 75.63 -26.37 -34.82
N CYS A 668 74.55 -25.96 -35.51
CA CYS A 668 73.81 -24.69 -35.70
C CYS A 668 72.38 -24.98 -36.27
N TYR A 669 71.48 -24.00 -36.11
CA TYR A 669 70.10 -23.85 -36.66
C TYR A 669 70.08 -23.51 -38.18
N PRO A 670 68.92 -23.42 -38.89
CA PRO A 670 67.82 -22.45 -38.65
C PRO A 670 66.59 -23.00 -37.92
#